data_AF-A0A6F8PVX9-F1
#
_entry.id   AF-A0A6F8PVX9-F1
#
_cell.length_a   1.000
_cell.length_b   1.000
_cell.length_c   1.000
_cell.angle_alpha   90.00
_cell.angle_beta   90.00
_cell.angle_gamma   90.00
#
_symmetry.space_group_name_H-M   'P 1'
#
loop_
_entity.id
_entity.type
_entity.pdbx_description
1 polymer ?
#
loop_
_entity_poly.entity_id
_entity_poly.type
_entity_poly.pdbx_seq_one_letter_code
_entity_poly.pdbx_strand_id
1 'polypeptide(L)'
;MSILITDSGKYATIVYLGAGEFAGPIDANATQWHLIEADPQKADSLEQRFADQLNVQVHPTVVAAQSGAAEWIVYNLDDYSGLYPATGLKTLYPGLREVEKQTVDAQDISQWANNLDIEPESSALLVLNIPSANSQLLTKLMQTGKLQRFNGLLCRQGKESLFTGAQNAEQLVAALAQQGYDLSSQTQDDPDFVTLNFQLNTLFAPLQKAQAQLAQSQAELSEAKKQQEALQNQLAAKNEELKQQTAVLNQKTIDLNEQTVKLKDLNATLNEQAVKLKDQTVILSSTQDLQKDLKNQLAEKDSALIAAEEQLNAKDHQISEISQALQNTKQADQAKTEQIEGLKTQLTMKEEELLQNAGHLDAFRQEQQTFQSSLIEKEQLQQQMFDKFANLEKKIEDNQANTIGLLTQNKQKTEYAERHILDAIKKGLANNILQIEAFENLNNYLNFDSRPLNFHGWPISPDIALFLIEQIEGNDYDLIIEFGSGTSTALFSKVISKQKLKHKGESLKVVTFEHNKVYFEKTKQNLESQFLADNVELTYAPLKEYQFEDQDFLYYDCSKKLMQFAKELPKEAKILILVDGPPGATGPKARFPALPYLLRDLSHCRLDLVLDDYARQEEKDVAKAWEQLLEQRSIRFVSEEEPSEKGLYFCKVN
;
A
#
# COMPACT_ATOMS: atom_id res chain seq x y z
N MET A 1 31.37 48.37 34.60
CA MET A 1 32.34 47.26 34.68
C MET A 1 32.25 46.42 33.40
N SER A 2 33.39 45.96 32.86
CA SER A 2 33.47 45.34 31.52
C SER A 2 33.37 43.82 31.54
N ILE A 3 32.69 43.21 30.56
CA ILE A 3 32.62 41.77 30.34
C ILE A 3 33.85 41.33 29.54
N LEU A 4 34.60 40.36 30.06
CA LEU A 4 35.71 39.73 29.32
C LEU A 4 35.17 38.61 28.42
N ILE A 5 35.61 38.60 27.17
CA ILE A 5 35.30 37.54 26.19
C ILE A 5 36.49 36.58 26.18
N THR A 6 36.31 35.36 26.70
CA THR A 6 37.41 34.38 26.85
C THR A 6 37.67 33.52 25.62
N ASP A 7 36.77 33.56 24.63
CA ASP A 7 36.71 32.69 23.45
C ASP A 7 36.39 33.49 22.17
N SER A 8 36.83 34.75 22.09
CA SER A 8 36.47 35.70 21.03
C SER A 8 36.78 35.19 19.61
N GLY A 9 37.92 34.52 19.41
CA GLY A 9 38.33 33.99 18.10
C GLY A 9 37.47 32.86 17.52
N LYS A 10 36.39 32.42 18.19
CA LYS A 10 35.36 31.53 17.63
C LYS A 10 34.32 32.30 16.78
N TYR A 11 34.28 33.63 16.92
CA TYR A 11 33.31 34.51 16.25
C TYR A 11 34.03 35.41 15.25
N ALA A 12 33.58 35.37 13.99
CA ALA A 12 34.04 36.29 12.97
C ALA A 12 33.54 37.73 13.24
N THR A 13 32.32 37.89 13.76
CA THR A 13 31.79 39.21 14.15
C THR A 13 31.48 39.29 15.65
N ILE A 14 31.96 40.34 16.32
CA ILE A 14 31.64 40.62 17.73
C ILE A 14 30.94 41.97 17.83
N VAL A 15 29.74 41.97 18.40
CA VAL A 15 28.95 43.17 18.68
C VAL A 15 28.92 43.37 20.19
N TYR A 16 29.47 44.48 20.69
CA TYR A 16 29.54 44.78 22.11
C TYR A 16 28.70 46.02 22.45
N LEU A 17 27.53 45.81 23.07
CA LEU A 17 26.66 46.87 23.54
C LEU A 17 27.02 47.28 24.97
N GLY A 18 27.29 48.57 25.21
CA GLY A 18 27.70 49.09 26.53
C GLY A 18 29.18 48.84 26.79
N ALA A 19 30.02 49.19 25.81
CA ALA A 19 31.46 48.95 25.85
C ALA A 19 32.16 49.68 27.01
N GLY A 20 31.67 50.86 27.39
CA GLY A 20 32.22 51.68 28.47
C GLY A 20 33.71 51.92 28.27
N GLU A 21 34.52 51.56 29.27
CA GLU A 21 35.98 51.68 29.20
C GLU A 21 36.67 50.37 28.74
N PHE A 22 36.03 49.56 27.88
CA PHE A 22 36.51 48.24 27.44
C PHE A 22 38.02 48.20 27.15
N ALA A 23 38.74 47.44 27.96
CA ALA A 23 40.20 47.26 27.94
C ALA A 23 40.60 45.80 27.72
N GLY A 24 39.67 44.96 27.24
CA GLY A 24 39.93 43.56 26.95
C GLY A 24 40.78 43.38 25.68
N PRO A 25 41.40 42.21 25.49
CA PRO A 25 42.11 41.90 24.26
C PRO A 25 41.14 41.82 23.08
N ILE A 26 41.52 42.45 21.96
CA ILE A 26 40.88 42.25 20.66
C ILE A 26 41.54 41.02 20.01
N ASP A 27 40.73 40.02 19.67
CA ASP A 27 41.21 38.78 19.05
C ASP A 27 41.42 38.99 17.54
N ALA A 28 42.59 38.59 17.04
CA ALA A 28 42.96 38.72 15.64
C ALA A 28 42.20 37.78 14.70
N ASN A 29 41.56 36.73 15.22
CA ASN A 29 40.73 35.80 14.44
C ASN A 29 39.31 36.35 14.20
N ALA A 30 38.86 37.30 15.02
CA ALA A 30 37.58 37.99 14.83
C ALA A 30 37.73 39.06 13.74
N THR A 31 37.07 38.85 12.60
CA THR A 31 37.21 39.67 11.40
C THR A 31 36.64 41.08 11.56
N GLN A 32 35.62 41.28 12.40
CA GLN A 32 35.02 42.59 12.70
C GLN A 32 34.55 42.69 14.17
N TRP A 33 34.83 43.82 14.81
CA TRP A 33 34.34 44.22 16.13
C TRP A 33 33.54 45.51 16.01
N HIS A 34 32.33 45.53 16.58
CA HIS A 34 31.49 46.72 16.71
C HIS A 34 31.33 47.04 18.20
N LEU A 35 31.94 48.13 18.67
CA LEU A 35 31.81 48.62 20.04
C LEU A 35 30.78 49.75 20.08
N ILE A 36 29.65 49.52 20.74
CA ILE A 36 28.55 50.49 20.83
C ILE A 36 28.60 51.11 22.22
N GLU A 37 28.73 52.42 22.28
CA GLU A 37 28.78 53.18 23.52
C GLU A 37 27.87 54.42 23.43
N ALA A 38 27.15 54.70 24.51
CA ALA A 38 26.18 55.78 24.59
C ALA A 38 26.80 57.08 25.13
N ASP A 39 27.83 56.98 25.98
CA ASP A 39 28.58 58.10 26.52
C ASP A 39 29.65 58.58 25.51
N PRO A 40 29.56 59.81 24.97
CA PRO A 40 30.51 60.30 23.98
C PRO A 40 31.96 60.31 24.49
N GLN A 41 32.21 60.58 25.78
CA GLN A 41 33.58 60.64 26.32
C GLN A 41 34.21 59.25 26.37
N LYS A 42 33.40 58.22 26.64
CA LYS A 42 33.83 56.82 26.63
C LYS A 42 34.01 56.32 25.19
N ALA A 43 33.12 56.70 24.27
CA ALA A 43 33.26 56.41 22.85
C ALA A 43 34.55 57.02 22.26
N ASP A 44 34.80 58.32 22.48
CA ASP A 44 36.05 59.00 22.07
C ASP A 44 37.30 58.29 22.63
N SER A 45 37.22 57.81 23.88
CA SER A 45 38.30 57.07 24.53
C SER A 45 38.54 55.68 23.93
N LEU A 46 37.48 55.01 23.47
CA LEU A 46 37.57 53.73 22.75
C LEU A 46 38.12 53.94 21.33
N GLU A 47 37.70 54.99 20.61
CA GLU A 47 38.22 55.33 19.29
C GLU A 47 39.72 55.60 19.35
N GLN A 48 40.18 56.42 20.32
CA GLN A 48 41.61 56.68 20.52
C GLN A 48 42.40 55.42 20.92
N ARG A 49 41.80 54.51 21.70
CA ARG A 49 42.44 53.26 22.14
C ARG A 49 42.63 52.25 21.01
N PHE A 50 41.68 52.17 20.08
CA PHE A 50 41.66 51.17 19.01
C PHE A 50 41.93 51.76 17.60
N ALA A 51 42.41 53.00 17.51
CA ALA A 51 42.68 53.71 16.25
C ALA A 51 43.58 52.94 15.26
N ASP A 52 44.55 52.16 15.77
CA ASP A 52 45.46 51.34 14.95
C ASP A 52 44.86 49.98 14.52
N GLN A 53 43.64 49.64 14.94
CA GLN A 53 43.00 48.34 14.69
C GLN A 53 41.86 48.44 13.66
N LEU A 54 42.19 48.15 12.40
CA LEU A 54 41.28 48.23 11.25
C LEU A 54 40.05 47.30 11.33
N ASN A 55 40.05 46.31 12.22
CA ASN A 55 38.90 45.43 12.47
C ASN A 55 37.98 45.92 13.60
N VAL A 56 38.26 47.06 14.23
CA VAL A 56 37.43 47.64 15.31
C VAL A 56 36.72 48.90 14.82
N GLN A 57 35.39 48.92 14.99
CA GLN A 57 34.54 50.07 14.71
C GLN A 57 33.85 50.49 16.02
N VAL A 58 33.97 51.77 16.39
CA VAL A 58 33.24 52.34 17.52
C VAL A 58 32.01 53.09 17.00
N HIS A 59 30.90 52.95 17.72
CA HIS A 59 29.61 53.54 17.38
C HIS A 59 29.13 54.37 18.58
N PRO A 60 29.35 55.71 18.59
CA PRO A 60 28.82 56.61 19.60
C PRO A 60 27.31 56.76 19.39
N THR A 61 26.52 55.83 19.93
CA THR A 61 25.08 55.69 19.61
C THR A 61 24.31 55.03 20.73
N VAL A 62 23.17 55.62 21.10
CA VAL A 62 22.23 55.02 22.05
C VAL A 62 21.36 53.99 21.33
N VAL A 63 21.52 52.70 21.65
CA VAL A 63 20.66 51.63 21.11
C VAL A 63 19.43 51.40 21.98
N ALA A 64 18.27 51.26 21.33
CA ALA A 64 16.97 51.12 21.99
C ALA A 64 16.03 50.16 21.24
N ALA A 65 14.86 49.91 21.82
CA ALA A 65 13.81 49.10 21.19
C ALA A 65 13.04 49.83 20.06
N GLN A 66 13.21 51.14 19.92
CA GLN A 66 12.59 52.02 18.90
C GLN A 66 13.54 53.19 18.59
N SER A 67 13.46 53.76 17.38
CA SER A 67 14.27 54.94 17.00
C SER A 67 13.61 56.27 17.41
N GLY A 68 14.43 57.29 17.66
CA GLY A 68 14.02 58.67 17.93
C GLY A 68 14.38 59.15 19.34
N ALA A 69 13.89 60.34 19.69
CA ALA A 69 14.17 60.99 20.96
C ALA A 69 13.68 60.16 22.18
N ALA A 70 14.61 59.82 23.07
CA ALA A 70 14.38 59.07 24.30
C ALA A 70 14.92 59.82 25.53
N GLU A 71 14.33 59.58 26.70
CA GLU A 71 14.81 60.11 27.98
C GLU A 71 15.96 59.21 28.49
N TRP A 72 17.13 59.80 28.69
CA TRP A 72 18.29 59.15 29.32
C TRP A 72 18.46 59.68 30.74
N ILE A 73 18.52 58.75 31.70
CA ILE A 73 18.60 59.03 33.13
C ILE A 73 20.04 58.84 33.58
N VAL A 74 20.64 59.92 34.11
CA VAL A 74 21.99 59.91 34.69
C VAL A 74 21.89 59.70 36.19
N TYR A 75 22.53 58.64 36.68
CA TYR A 75 22.66 58.36 38.11
C TYR A 75 24.01 58.83 38.65
N ASN A 76 24.11 58.99 39.97
CA ASN A 76 25.40 59.25 40.65
C ASN A 76 26.38 58.06 40.64
N LEU A 77 25.93 56.91 40.13
CA LEU A 77 26.76 55.79 39.69
C LEU A 77 26.51 55.66 38.19
N ASP A 78 27.50 56.05 37.39
CA ASP A 78 27.41 56.20 35.94
C ASP A 78 27.14 54.86 35.24
N ASP A 79 27.76 53.77 35.72
CA ASP A 79 27.58 52.36 35.34
C ASP A 79 26.10 51.86 35.31
N TYR A 80 25.17 52.61 35.92
CA TYR A 80 23.73 52.30 35.95
C TYR A 80 22.84 53.32 35.20
N SER A 81 23.44 54.31 34.55
CA SER A 81 22.74 55.28 33.72
C SER A 81 22.14 54.63 32.47
N GLY A 82 21.04 55.16 31.95
CA GLY A 82 20.40 54.58 30.77
C GLY A 82 18.96 55.02 30.53
N LEU A 83 18.31 54.33 29.61
CA LEU A 83 16.95 54.64 29.12
C LEU A 83 15.81 54.22 30.05
N TYR A 84 16.07 53.30 30.98
CA TYR A 84 15.03 52.68 31.82
C TYR A 84 15.28 52.97 33.30
N PRO A 85 14.30 53.51 34.05
CA PRO A 85 14.50 53.85 35.46
C PRO A 85 14.86 52.64 36.32
N ALA A 86 15.84 52.84 37.21
CA ALA A 86 16.19 51.91 38.27
C ALA A 86 15.03 51.67 39.23
N THR A 87 14.66 50.40 39.44
CA THR A 87 13.58 49.94 40.32
C THR A 87 14.16 49.13 41.47
N GLY A 88 14.33 47.80 41.30
CA GLY A 88 14.93 46.92 42.31
C GLY A 88 16.35 47.33 42.69
N LEU A 89 17.10 47.95 41.77
CA LEU A 89 18.44 48.47 42.04
C LEU A 89 18.48 49.52 43.16
N LYS A 90 17.41 50.32 43.34
CA LYS A 90 17.32 51.31 44.43
C LYS A 90 17.21 50.66 45.82
N THR A 91 16.78 49.40 45.89
CA THR A 91 16.78 48.59 47.12
C THR A 91 18.18 48.10 47.46
N LEU A 92 18.96 47.68 46.45
CA LEU A 92 20.34 47.21 46.63
C LEU A 92 21.31 48.38 46.90
N TYR A 93 21.08 49.53 46.27
CA TYR A 93 21.87 50.75 46.42
C TYR A 93 21.00 51.92 46.91
N PRO A 94 20.71 52.04 48.22
CA PRO A 94 19.90 53.15 48.77
C PRO A 94 20.48 54.55 48.54
N GLY A 95 21.77 54.65 48.22
CA GLY A 95 22.45 55.90 47.84
C GLY A 95 22.36 56.24 46.34
N LEU A 96 21.70 55.41 45.52
CA LEU A 96 21.50 55.66 44.10
C LEU A 96 20.44 56.75 43.90
N ARG A 97 20.84 57.87 43.31
CA ARG A 97 19.98 59.02 43.03
C ARG A 97 20.16 59.53 41.61
N GLU A 98 19.06 59.99 41.04
CA GLU A 98 19.02 60.66 39.74
C GLU A 98 19.72 62.02 39.89
N VAL A 99 20.68 62.28 39.01
CA VAL A 99 21.48 63.51 38.97
C VAL A 99 20.95 64.43 37.89
N GLU A 100 20.68 63.88 36.72
CA GLU A 100 20.23 64.61 35.53
C GLU A 100 19.36 63.70 34.65
N LYS A 101 18.51 64.33 33.82
CA LYS A 101 17.79 63.68 32.73
C LYS A 101 18.03 64.47 31.45
N GLN A 102 18.47 63.79 30.40
CA GLN A 102 18.77 64.38 29.11
C GLN A 102 17.98 63.69 28.00
N THR A 103 17.64 64.42 26.94
CA THR A 103 17.04 63.83 25.74
C THR A 103 18.15 63.40 24.79
N VAL A 104 18.20 62.12 24.47
CA VAL A 104 19.14 61.53 23.50
C VAL A 104 18.39 61.05 22.27
N ASP A 105 19.02 61.06 21.10
CA ASP A 105 18.47 60.35 19.93
C ASP A 105 18.91 58.89 20.00
N ALA A 106 17.94 57.98 19.94
CA ALA A 106 18.17 56.55 20.04
C ALA A 106 17.90 55.83 18.71
N GLN A 107 18.61 54.73 18.47
CA GLN A 107 18.46 53.92 17.27
C GLN A 107 17.86 52.55 17.59
N ASP A 108 16.88 52.11 16.79
CA ASP A 108 16.26 50.79 16.89
C ASP A 108 17.29 49.67 16.64
N ILE A 109 17.50 48.82 17.66
CA ILE A 109 18.44 47.71 17.62
C ILE A 109 18.18 46.72 16.49
N SER A 110 16.93 46.55 16.03
CA SER A 110 16.61 45.68 14.90
C SER A 110 16.95 46.31 13.55
N GLN A 111 16.90 47.64 13.44
CA GLN A 111 17.41 48.37 12.26
C GLN A 111 18.93 48.33 12.24
N TRP A 112 19.58 48.61 13.37
CA TRP A 112 21.03 48.56 13.50
C TRP A 112 21.56 47.15 13.22
N ALA A 113 20.94 46.10 13.80
CA ALA A 113 21.29 44.70 13.54
C ALA A 113 20.99 44.23 12.10
N ASN A 114 20.20 44.94 11.30
CA ASN A 114 20.08 44.66 9.85
C ASN A 114 21.25 45.25 9.06
N ASN A 115 21.74 46.42 9.46
CA ASN A 115 22.83 47.13 8.77
C ASN A 115 24.20 46.48 9.01
N LEU A 116 24.30 45.56 9.97
CA LEU A 116 25.47 44.71 10.14
C LEU A 116 25.60 43.70 8.99
N ASP A 117 26.77 43.70 8.38
CA ASP A 117 27.21 42.76 7.34
C ASP A 117 27.67 41.42 7.96
N ILE A 118 26.78 40.83 8.78
CA ILE A 118 26.95 39.46 9.27
C ILE A 118 26.47 38.51 8.17
N GLU A 119 27.41 37.89 7.45
CA GLU A 119 27.08 36.87 6.46
C GLU A 119 26.24 35.73 7.09
N PRO A 120 25.27 35.13 6.38
CA PRO A 120 24.34 34.15 6.96
C PRO A 120 24.98 32.89 7.58
N GLU A 121 26.22 32.55 7.21
CA GLU A 121 26.97 31.40 7.74
C GLU A 121 28.14 31.81 8.65
N SER A 122 28.33 33.12 8.87
CA SER A 122 29.40 33.67 9.71
C SER A 122 29.04 33.60 11.20
N SER A 123 30.04 33.29 12.05
CA SER A 123 29.83 33.22 13.49
C SER A 123 29.80 34.62 14.13
N ALA A 124 28.73 34.92 14.88
CA ALA A 124 28.51 36.24 15.45
C ALA A 124 28.10 36.19 16.92
N LEU A 125 28.80 36.96 17.76
CA LEU A 125 28.56 37.12 19.18
C LEU A 125 27.90 38.47 19.47
N LEU A 126 26.77 38.46 20.19
CA LEU A 126 26.19 39.67 20.79
C LEU A 126 26.50 39.73 22.29
N VAL A 127 27.33 40.70 22.68
CA VAL A 127 27.61 41.04 24.07
C VAL A 127 26.69 42.19 24.52
N LEU A 128 26.01 41.96 25.63
CA LEU A 128 24.95 42.79 26.19
C LEU A 128 25.35 43.25 27.60
N ASN A 129 26.07 44.37 27.65
CA ASN A 129 26.56 44.99 28.88
C ASN A 129 25.80 46.29 29.21
N ILE A 130 24.50 46.35 28.92
CA ILE A 130 23.62 47.47 29.28
C ILE A 130 22.50 46.92 30.19
N PRO A 131 22.76 46.62 31.49
CA PRO A 131 21.80 45.90 32.32
C PRO A 131 20.45 46.61 32.51
N SER A 132 20.39 47.92 32.27
CA SER A 132 19.17 48.71 32.25
C SER A 132 18.27 48.45 31.03
N ALA A 133 18.84 48.05 29.88
CA ALA A 133 18.13 47.91 28.60
C ALA A 133 18.19 46.50 27.99
N ASN A 134 19.03 45.60 28.49
CA ASN A 134 19.29 44.26 27.93
C ASN A 134 18.00 43.48 27.62
N SER A 135 17.01 43.47 28.53
CA SER A 135 15.76 42.73 28.33
C SER A 135 14.90 43.30 27.20
N GLN A 136 14.85 44.62 27.04
CA GLN A 136 14.06 45.31 26.01
C GLN A 136 14.71 45.16 24.63
N LEU A 137 16.04 45.24 24.57
CA LEU A 137 16.83 44.99 23.37
C LEU A 137 16.66 43.54 22.88
N LEU A 138 16.82 42.56 23.78
CA LEU A 138 16.60 41.14 23.47
C LEU A 138 15.14 40.88 23.08
N THR A 139 14.16 41.43 23.79
CA THR A 139 12.73 41.29 23.43
C THR A 139 12.45 41.80 22.02
N LYS A 140 13.03 42.94 21.64
CA LYS A 140 12.91 43.49 20.28
C LYS A 140 13.56 42.59 19.23
N LEU A 141 14.75 42.06 19.51
CA LEU A 141 15.46 41.13 18.61
C LEU A 141 14.73 39.78 18.44
N MET A 142 14.10 39.27 19.50
CA MET A 142 13.24 38.08 19.45
C MET A 142 11.99 38.34 18.59
N GLN A 143 11.24 39.42 18.88
CA GLN A 143 10.01 39.78 18.15
C GLN A 143 10.24 40.06 16.65
N THR A 144 11.42 40.54 16.28
CA THR A 144 11.78 40.83 14.88
C THR A 144 12.46 39.67 14.16
N GLY A 145 12.67 38.53 14.84
CA GLY A 145 13.39 37.37 14.30
C GLY A 145 14.88 37.65 14.01
N LYS A 146 15.46 38.70 14.59
CA LYS A 146 16.84 39.15 14.35
C LYS A 146 17.84 38.59 15.35
N LEU A 147 17.37 38.06 16.47
CA LEU A 147 18.26 37.44 17.47
C LEU A 147 19.09 36.30 16.86
N GLN A 148 18.47 35.45 16.04
CA GLN A 148 19.12 34.29 15.38
C GLN A 148 20.25 34.64 14.39
N ARG A 149 20.54 35.91 14.12
CA ARG A 149 21.79 36.31 13.45
C ARG A 149 23.03 36.10 14.32
N PHE A 150 22.87 35.98 15.64
CA PHE A 150 23.94 35.78 16.60
C PHE A 150 23.91 34.34 17.11
N ASN A 151 24.98 33.58 16.87
CA ASN A 151 25.08 32.20 17.37
C ASN A 151 25.63 32.12 18.80
N GLY A 152 26.28 33.18 19.29
CA GLY A 152 26.58 33.37 20.71
C GLY A 152 25.89 34.61 21.29
N LEU A 153 25.43 34.53 22.55
CA LEU A 153 24.98 35.69 23.33
C LEU A 153 25.71 35.72 24.67
N LEU A 154 26.18 36.89 25.10
CA LEU A 154 26.84 37.08 26.40
C LEU A 154 26.21 38.28 27.11
N CYS A 155 25.43 38.05 28.17
CA CYS A 155 24.57 39.08 28.78
C CYS A 155 24.85 39.23 30.28
N ARG A 156 25.17 40.45 30.73
CA ARG A 156 25.22 40.78 32.17
C ARG A 156 23.83 41.18 32.64
N GLN A 157 23.17 40.29 33.39
CA GLN A 157 21.78 40.46 33.84
C GLN A 157 21.71 40.52 35.37
N GLY A 158 20.75 41.27 35.91
CA GLY A 158 20.45 41.25 37.34
C GLY A 158 19.87 39.90 37.80
N LYS A 159 20.26 39.43 38.98
CA LYS A 159 19.65 38.25 39.61
C LYS A 159 18.18 38.49 39.99
N GLU A 160 17.82 39.76 40.22
CA GLU A 160 16.45 40.25 40.38
C GLU A 160 16.06 41.22 39.24
N SER A 161 14.81 41.70 39.22
CA SER A 161 14.35 42.74 38.30
C SER A 161 14.80 44.12 38.79
N LEU A 162 15.95 44.57 38.30
CA LEU A 162 16.63 45.76 38.82
C LEU A 162 16.19 47.09 38.17
N PHE A 163 15.61 47.03 36.98
CA PHE A 163 15.16 48.19 36.19
C PHE A 163 13.74 48.01 35.66
N THR A 164 13.11 49.11 35.26
CA THR A 164 11.73 49.14 34.77
C THR A 164 11.56 48.28 33.52
N GLY A 165 10.79 47.19 33.62
CA GLY A 165 10.56 46.25 32.53
C GLY A 165 11.71 45.26 32.27
N ALA A 166 12.76 45.25 33.10
CA ALA A 166 13.83 44.27 33.00
C ALA A 166 13.38 42.91 33.57
N GLN A 167 13.70 41.84 32.85
CA GLN A 167 13.57 40.46 33.35
C GLN A 167 14.70 40.17 34.35
N ASN A 168 14.49 39.25 35.29
CA ASN A 168 15.59 38.69 36.06
C ASN A 168 16.36 37.63 35.25
N ALA A 169 17.51 37.18 35.75
CA ALA A 169 18.36 36.19 35.08
C ALA A 169 17.61 34.88 34.72
N GLU A 170 16.80 34.35 35.63
CA GLU A 170 16.04 33.09 35.42
C GLU A 170 14.97 33.24 34.32
N GLN A 171 14.19 34.33 34.36
CA GLN A 171 13.21 34.68 33.34
C GLN A 171 13.86 34.85 31.97
N LEU A 172 15.06 35.44 31.92
CA LEU A 172 15.80 35.63 30.68
C LEU A 172 16.28 34.29 30.10
N VAL A 173 16.82 33.40 30.93
CA VAL A 173 17.20 32.03 30.50
C VAL A 173 15.98 31.29 29.93
N ALA A 174 14.83 31.34 30.61
CA ALA A 174 13.60 30.71 30.14
C ALA A 174 13.09 31.30 28.80
N ALA A 175 13.18 32.62 28.61
CA ALA A 175 12.78 33.28 27.38
C ALA A 175 13.71 32.93 26.20
N LEU A 176 15.02 32.87 26.43
CA LEU A 176 16.01 32.53 25.41
C LEU A 176 15.96 31.05 25.01
N ALA A 177 15.68 30.14 25.96
CA ALA A 177 15.44 28.73 25.66
C ALA A 177 14.25 28.51 24.69
N GLN A 178 13.20 29.34 24.77
CA GLN A 178 12.07 29.29 23.82
C GLN A 178 12.44 29.77 22.40
N GLN A 179 13.57 30.46 22.23
CA GLN A 179 14.11 30.88 20.94
C GLN A 179 15.22 29.95 20.41
N GLY A 180 15.53 28.88 21.14
CA GLY A 180 16.57 27.91 20.80
C GLY A 180 17.97 28.27 21.30
N TYR A 181 18.10 29.10 22.33
CA TYR A 181 19.40 29.40 22.95
C TYR A 181 19.61 28.59 24.23
N ASP A 182 20.65 27.76 24.25
CA ASP A 182 21.04 26.95 25.40
C ASP A 182 22.06 27.70 26.26
N LEU A 183 21.80 27.78 27.57
CA LEU A 183 22.73 28.35 28.54
C LEU A 183 23.96 27.44 28.66
N SER A 184 25.10 27.92 28.15
CA SER A 184 26.34 27.16 28.07
C SER A 184 27.23 27.35 29.29
N SER A 185 27.24 28.57 29.86
CA SER A 185 27.90 28.85 31.14
C SER A 185 27.31 30.10 31.81
N GLN A 186 27.61 30.28 33.09
CA GLN A 186 27.34 31.51 33.83
C GLN A 186 28.49 31.84 34.77
N THR A 187 28.78 33.13 34.95
CA THR A 187 29.82 33.62 35.86
C THR A 187 29.22 34.57 36.88
N GLN A 188 29.53 34.36 38.17
CA GLN A 188 28.98 35.10 39.30
C GLN A 188 30.08 35.86 40.05
N ASP A 189 30.77 36.76 39.35
CA ASP A 189 31.81 37.64 39.94
C ASP A 189 31.21 38.77 40.81
N ASP A 190 29.88 38.92 40.78
CA ASP A 190 29.11 40.02 41.33
C ASP A 190 27.96 39.47 42.21
N PRO A 191 27.67 40.05 43.38
CA PRO A 191 26.58 39.60 44.25
C PRO A 191 25.20 39.83 43.64
N ASP A 192 25.01 40.88 42.85
CA ASP A 192 23.72 41.37 42.34
C ASP A 192 23.49 41.01 40.87
N PHE A 193 24.58 40.91 40.09
CA PHE A 193 24.56 40.59 38.66
C PHE A 193 25.16 39.20 38.37
N VAL A 194 24.80 38.64 37.22
CA VAL A 194 25.37 37.41 36.66
C VAL A 194 25.64 37.61 35.18
N THR A 195 26.78 37.12 34.70
CA THR A 195 27.09 37.07 33.27
C THR A 195 26.63 35.71 32.73
N LEU A 196 25.67 35.71 31.81
CA LEU A 196 25.07 34.53 31.20
C LEU A 196 25.60 34.35 29.78
N ASN A 197 26.10 33.16 29.45
CA ASN A 197 26.63 32.81 28.14
C ASN A 197 25.73 31.77 27.46
N PHE A 198 25.18 32.10 26.30
CA PHE A 198 24.27 31.25 25.54
C PHE A 198 24.84 30.90 24.17
N GLN A 199 24.44 29.74 23.64
CA GLN A 199 24.72 29.31 22.28
C GLN A 199 23.42 28.97 21.55
N LEU A 200 23.33 29.31 20.26
CA LEU A 200 22.19 28.96 19.41
C LEU A 200 22.22 27.45 19.08
N ASN A 201 21.20 26.73 19.50
CA ASN A 201 21.00 25.33 19.18
C ASN A 201 20.47 25.18 17.75
N THR A 202 21.37 24.81 16.82
CA THR A 202 21.04 24.63 15.39
C THR A 202 20.01 23.53 15.13
N LEU A 203 19.81 22.60 16.07
CA LEU A 203 18.82 21.53 15.99
C LEU A 203 17.43 21.96 16.48
N PHE A 204 17.28 23.11 17.14
CA PHE A 204 16.01 23.56 17.71
C PHE A 204 14.90 23.76 16.66
N ALA A 205 15.20 24.47 15.57
CA ALA A 205 14.23 24.69 14.49
C ALA A 205 13.90 23.39 13.70
N PRO A 206 14.88 22.53 13.34
CA PRO A 206 14.61 21.18 12.87
C PRO A 206 13.73 20.34 13.81
N LEU A 207 13.99 20.39 15.13
CA LEU A 207 13.24 19.64 16.14
C LEU A 207 11.78 20.11 16.23
N GLN A 208 11.52 21.42 16.28
CA GLN A 208 10.16 21.95 16.26
C GLN A 208 9.40 21.52 14.98
N LYS A 209 10.07 21.58 13.82
CA LYS A 209 9.47 21.14 12.54
C LYS A 209 9.13 19.65 12.56
N ALA A 210 10.04 18.80 13.06
CA ALA A 210 9.81 17.36 13.18
C ALA A 210 8.68 17.04 14.17
N GLN A 211 8.59 17.74 15.31
CA GLN A 211 7.51 17.59 16.28
C GLN A 211 6.14 17.99 15.69
N ALA A 212 6.08 19.09 14.92
CA ALA A 212 4.85 19.49 14.23
C ALA A 212 4.42 18.46 13.17
N GLN A 213 5.36 17.93 12.39
CA GLN A 213 5.10 16.85 11.42
C GLN A 213 4.62 15.57 12.10
N LEU A 214 5.22 15.18 13.23
CA LEU A 214 4.80 14.01 14.01
C LEU A 214 3.36 14.18 14.53
N ALA A 215 3.01 15.34 15.08
CA ALA A 215 1.67 15.63 15.56
C ALA A 215 0.63 15.59 14.41
N GLN A 216 0.97 16.11 13.24
CA GLN A 216 0.14 16.00 12.04
C GLN A 216 -0.08 14.54 11.63
N SER A 217 1.00 13.75 11.50
CA SER A 217 0.92 12.33 11.11
C SER A 217 0.13 11.48 12.12
N GLN A 218 0.20 11.80 13.42
CA GLN A 218 -0.61 11.16 14.45
C GLN A 218 -2.10 11.49 14.32
N ALA A 219 -2.46 12.72 13.98
CA ALA A 219 -3.84 13.11 13.72
C ALA A 219 -4.41 12.41 12.47
N GLU A 220 -3.66 12.38 11.37
CA GLU A 220 -4.02 11.67 10.14
C GLU A 220 -4.21 10.16 10.38
N LEU A 221 -3.31 9.52 11.15
CA LEU A 221 -3.42 8.11 11.51
C LEU A 221 -4.67 7.82 12.38
N SER A 222 -5.01 8.72 13.30
CA SER A 222 -6.21 8.59 14.14
C SER A 222 -7.49 8.65 13.31
N GLU A 223 -7.54 9.53 12.31
CA GLU A 223 -8.69 9.66 11.43
C GLU A 223 -8.82 8.47 10.46
N ALA A 224 -7.70 8.01 9.87
CA ALA A 224 -7.66 6.81 9.05
C ALA A 224 -8.17 5.56 9.79
N LYS A 225 -7.84 5.40 11.09
CA LYS A 225 -8.34 4.30 11.92
C LYS A 225 -9.86 4.34 12.10
N LYS A 226 -10.45 5.51 12.36
CA LYS A 226 -11.92 5.64 12.46
C LYS A 226 -12.62 5.29 11.14
N GLN A 227 -12.04 5.71 10.00
CA GLN A 227 -12.57 5.39 8.68
C GLN A 227 -12.50 3.89 8.40
N GLN A 228 -11.40 3.22 8.78
CA GLN A 228 -11.26 1.77 8.70
C GLN A 228 -12.32 1.03 9.53
N GLU A 229 -12.55 1.45 10.78
CA GLU A 229 -13.56 0.87 11.67
C GLU A 229 -14.98 1.06 11.12
N ALA A 230 -15.30 2.25 10.60
CA ALA A 230 -16.57 2.53 9.94
C ALA A 230 -16.79 1.63 8.70
N LEU A 231 -15.76 1.44 7.87
CA LEU A 231 -15.79 0.55 6.70
C LEU A 231 -15.97 -0.92 7.11
N GLN A 232 -15.30 -1.39 8.16
CA GLN A 232 -15.48 -2.75 8.69
C GLN A 232 -16.91 -2.98 9.17
N ASN A 233 -17.49 -2.02 9.90
CA ASN A 233 -18.88 -2.10 10.37
C ASN A 233 -19.89 -2.10 9.21
N GLN A 234 -19.67 -1.29 8.17
CA GLN A 234 -20.49 -1.32 6.95
C GLN A 234 -20.39 -2.66 6.21
N LEU A 235 -19.19 -3.23 6.10
CA LEU A 235 -18.95 -4.51 5.43
C LEU A 235 -19.58 -5.68 6.21
N ALA A 236 -19.51 -5.66 7.54
CA ALA A 236 -20.20 -6.62 8.39
C ALA A 236 -21.73 -6.56 8.20
N ALA A 237 -22.31 -5.35 8.21
CA ALA A 237 -23.74 -5.15 7.97
C ALA A 237 -24.18 -5.65 6.58
N LYS A 238 -23.40 -5.35 5.53
CA LYS A 238 -23.68 -5.82 4.16
C LYS A 238 -23.55 -7.35 4.00
N ASN A 239 -22.62 -7.98 4.72
CA ASN A 239 -22.50 -9.44 4.71
C ASN A 239 -23.72 -10.12 5.35
N GLU A 240 -24.26 -9.58 6.45
CA GLU A 240 -25.46 -10.15 7.08
C GLU A 240 -26.72 -9.91 6.22
N GLU A 241 -26.84 -8.76 5.55
CA GLU A 241 -27.90 -8.50 4.55
C GLU A 241 -27.83 -9.52 3.38
N LEU A 242 -26.64 -9.76 2.82
CA LEU A 242 -26.43 -10.72 1.74
C LEU A 242 -26.79 -12.15 2.16
N LYS A 243 -26.46 -12.54 3.39
CA LYS A 243 -26.78 -13.84 3.98
C LYS A 243 -28.30 -14.01 4.18
N GLN A 244 -29.01 -12.98 4.63
CA GLN A 244 -30.47 -12.97 4.70
C GLN A 244 -31.11 -13.10 3.31
N GLN A 245 -30.63 -12.34 2.31
CA GLN A 245 -31.10 -12.45 0.92
C GLN A 245 -30.86 -13.85 0.34
N THR A 246 -29.70 -14.46 0.62
CA THR A 246 -29.35 -15.82 0.20
C THR A 246 -30.30 -16.85 0.80
N ALA A 247 -30.64 -16.73 2.09
CA ALA A 247 -31.60 -17.62 2.75
C ALA A 247 -33.01 -17.51 2.12
N VAL A 248 -33.48 -16.29 1.83
CA VAL A 248 -34.76 -16.06 1.14
C VAL A 248 -34.74 -16.64 -0.29
N LEU A 249 -33.64 -16.48 -1.02
CA LEU A 249 -33.51 -17.03 -2.37
C LEU A 249 -33.57 -18.56 -2.36
N ASN A 250 -32.83 -19.20 -1.44
CA ASN A 250 -32.82 -20.65 -1.27
C ASN A 250 -34.21 -21.20 -0.93
N GLN A 251 -34.94 -20.57 0.00
CA GLN A 251 -36.31 -20.99 0.32
C GLN A 251 -37.22 -20.89 -0.92
N LYS A 252 -37.13 -19.78 -1.66
CA LYS A 252 -37.93 -19.57 -2.87
C LYS A 252 -37.61 -20.58 -3.98
N THR A 253 -36.36 -21.07 -4.06
CA THR A 253 -35.97 -22.16 -4.98
C THR A 253 -36.57 -23.50 -4.54
N ILE A 254 -36.63 -23.79 -3.24
CA ILE A 254 -37.32 -24.98 -2.71
C ILE A 254 -38.82 -24.94 -3.07
N ASP A 255 -39.48 -23.81 -2.76
CA ASP A 255 -40.90 -23.60 -3.04
C ASP A 255 -41.23 -23.76 -4.54
N LEU A 256 -40.36 -23.23 -5.41
CA LEU A 256 -40.51 -23.33 -6.87
C LEU A 256 -40.37 -24.79 -7.34
N ASN A 257 -39.37 -25.53 -6.86
CA ASN A 257 -39.18 -26.94 -7.19
C ASN A 257 -40.39 -27.80 -6.77
N GLU A 258 -40.97 -27.55 -5.60
CA GLU A 258 -42.21 -28.22 -5.19
C GLU A 258 -43.39 -27.93 -6.14
N GLN A 259 -43.52 -26.69 -6.61
CA GLN A 259 -44.56 -26.34 -7.59
C GLN A 259 -44.32 -27.03 -8.93
N THR A 260 -43.07 -27.11 -9.40
CA THR A 260 -42.70 -27.82 -10.63
C THR A 260 -43.02 -29.31 -10.55
N VAL A 261 -42.78 -29.97 -9.41
CA VAL A 261 -43.19 -31.38 -9.21
C VAL A 261 -44.71 -31.52 -9.28
N LYS A 262 -45.46 -30.72 -8.53
CA LYS A 262 -46.94 -30.73 -8.54
C LYS A 262 -47.53 -30.51 -9.94
N LEU A 263 -46.93 -29.63 -10.75
CA LEU A 263 -47.33 -29.40 -12.14
C LEU A 263 -47.04 -30.60 -13.05
N LYS A 264 -45.94 -31.32 -12.81
CA LYS A 264 -45.56 -32.51 -13.58
C LYS A 264 -46.54 -33.66 -13.35
N ASP A 265 -46.94 -33.87 -12.11
CA ASP A 265 -47.94 -34.87 -11.72
C ASP A 265 -49.34 -34.51 -12.26
N LEU A 266 -49.70 -33.23 -12.22
CA LEU A 266 -50.96 -32.74 -12.80
C LEU A 266 -51.00 -32.94 -14.33
N ASN A 267 -49.90 -32.66 -15.04
CA ASN A 267 -49.79 -32.92 -16.48
C ASN A 267 -49.87 -34.42 -16.82
N ALA A 268 -49.25 -35.29 -16.02
CA ALA A 268 -49.36 -36.73 -16.20
C ALA A 268 -50.82 -37.20 -16.06
N THR A 269 -51.52 -36.71 -15.03
CA THR A 269 -52.94 -36.98 -14.80
C THR A 269 -53.83 -36.46 -15.94
N LEU A 270 -53.55 -35.26 -16.45
CA LEU A 270 -54.29 -34.65 -17.56
C LEU A 270 -54.15 -35.47 -18.85
N ASN A 271 -52.93 -35.93 -19.16
CA ASN A 271 -52.66 -36.80 -20.30
C ASN A 271 -53.40 -38.15 -20.20
N GLU A 272 -53.46 -38.75 -19.01
CA GLU A 272 -54.19 -40.00 -18.81
C GLU A 272 -55.72 -39.82 -19.00
N GLN A 273 -56.27 -38.67 -18.59
CA GLN A 273 -57.67 -38.32 -18.87
C GLN A 273 -57.92 -38.08 -20.37
N ALA A 274 -57.00 -37.40 -21.07
CA ALA A 274 -57.11 -37.16 -22.50
C ALA A 274 -57.12 -38.46 -23.34
N VAL A 275 -56.34 -39.48 -22.94
CA VAL A 275 -56.39 -40.81 -23.58
C VAL A 275 -57.76 -41.47 -23.38
N LYS A 276 -58.28 -41.50 -22.13
CA LYS A 276 -59.59 -42.10 -21.83
C LYS A 276 -60.74 -41.44 -22.59
N LEU A 277 -60.70 -40.12 -22.75
CA LEU A 277 -61.68 -39.36 -23.54
C LEU A 277 -61.60 -39.67 -25.04
N LYS A 278 -60.40 -39.88 -25.57
CA LYS A 278 -60.20 -40.29 -26.96
C LYS A 278 -60.82 -41.66 -27.22
N ASP A 279 -60.63 -42.62 -26.32
CA ASP A 279 -61.22 -43.96 -26.42
C ASP A 279 -62.76 -43.91 -26.33
N GLN A 280 -63.31 -43.12 -25.41
CA GLN A 280 -64.76 -42.88 -25.32
C GLN A 280 -65.33 -42.23 -26.60
N THR A 281 -64.58 -41.34 -27.24
CA THR A 281 -65.00 -40.70 -28.49
C THR A 281 -65.10 -41.71 -29.65
N VAL A 282 -64.17 -42.68 -29.72
CA VAL A 282 -64.23 -43.78 -30.71
C VAL A 282 -65.43 -44.69 -30.47
N ILE A 283 -65.74 -45.01 -29.21
CA ILE A 283 -66.93 -45.81 -28.85
C ILE A 283 -68.21 -45.07 -29.25
N LEU A 284 -68.30 -43.76 -28.99
CA LEU A 284 -69.42 -42.91 -29.39
C LEU A 284 -69.63 -42.91 -30.90
N SER A 285 -68.57 -42.78 -31.72
CA SER A 285 -68.72 -42.84 -33.19
C SER A 285 -69.27 -44.19 -33.66
N SER A 286 -68.75 -45.30 -33.13
CA SER A 286 -69.26 -46.64 -33.51
C SER A 286 -70.71 -46.87 -33.09
N THR A 287 -71.14 -46.25 -31.99
CA THR A 287 -72.53 -46.33 -31.50
C THR A 287 -73.47 -45.50 -32.37
N GLN A 288 -73.02 -44.34 -32.89
CA GLN A 288 -73.79 -43.52 -33.83
C GLN A 288 -73.97 -44.22 -35.18
N ASP A 289 -72.94 -44.88 -35.69
CA ASP A 289 -73.04 -45.69 -36.91
C ASP A 289 -74.02 -46.86 -36.73
N LEU A 290 -74.01 -47.54 -35.57
CA LEU A 290 -74.98 -48.60 -35.26
C LEU A 290 -76.43 -48.07 -35.18
N GLN A 291 -76.64 -46.90 -34.58
CA GLN A 291 -77.96 -46.25 -34.54
C GLN A 291 -78.48 -45.89 -35.94
N LYS A 292 -77.59 -45.42 -36.82
CA LYS A 292 -77.93 -45.09 -38.20
C LYS A 292 -78.35 -46.34 -38.99
N ASP A 293 -77.66 -47.46 -38.79
CA ASP A 293 -78.00 -48.72 -39.44
C ASP A 293 -79.34 -49.29 -38.95
N LEU A 294 -79.58 -49.31 -37.62
CA LEU A 294 -80.88 -49.69 -37.06
C LEU A 294 -82.03 -48.83 -37.59
N LYS A 295 -81.82 -47.52 -37.77
CA LYS A 295 -82.84 -46.61 -38.28
C LYS A 295 -83.20 -46.89 -39.75
N ASN A 296 -82.22 -47.31 -40.56
CA ASN A 296 -82.47 -47.74 -41.94
C ASN A 296 -83.27 -49.06 -41.96
N GLN A 297 -82.89 -50.04 -41.13
CA GLN A 297 -83.61 -51.31 -41.00
C GLN A 297 -85.07 -51.10 -40.55
N LEU A 298 -85.33 -50.11 -39.67
CA LEU A 298 -86.69 -49.76 -39.25
C LEU A 298 -87.53 -49.24 -40.43
N ALA A 299 -86.96 -48.33 -41.24
CA ALA A 299 -87.64 -47.75 -42.40
C ALA A 299 -87.97 -48.79 -43.49
N GLU A 300 -87.12 -49.82 -43.67
CA GLU A 300 -87.43 -50.97 -44.53
C GLU A 300 -88.60 -51.80 -43.99
N LYS A 301 -88.71 -51.97 -42.66
CA LYS A 301 -89.82 -52.70 -42.03
C LYS A 301 -91.14 -51.95 -42.11
N ASP A 302 -91.14 -50.63 -41.89
CA ASP A 302 -92.34 -49.80 -42.04
C ASP A 302 -92.84 -49.82 -43.49
N SER A 303 -91.92 -49.77 -44.47
CA SER A 303 -92.25 -49.88 -45.89
C SER A 303 -92.87 -51.25 -46.26
N ALA A 304 -92.39 -52.33 -45.63
CA ALA A 304 -92.95 -53.66 -45.81
C ALA A 304 -94.32 -53.85 -45.12
N LEU A 305 -94.58 -53.11 -44.03
CA LEU A 305 -95.86 -53.13 -43.33
C LEU A 305 -96.96 -52.46 -44.17
N ILE A 306 -96.69 -51.28 -44.73
CA ILE A 306 -97.61 -50.55 -45.62
C ILE A 306 -98.01 -51.43 -46.82
N ALA A 307 -97.04 -52.11 -47.44
CA ALA A 307 -97.31 -53.03 -48.54
C ALA A 307 -98.17 -54.27 -48.16
N ALA A 308 -98.16 -54.67 -46.88
CA ALA A 308 -99.01 -55.74 -46.37
C ALA A 308 -100.44 -55.26 -46.07
N GLU A 309 -100.60 -54.03 -45.57
CA GLU A 309 -101.91 -53.41 -45.32
C GLU A 309 -102.68 -53.15 -46.63
N GLU A 310 -102.00 -52.76 -47.70
CA GLU A 310 -102.60 -52.64 -49.04
C GLU A 310 -103.11 -53.99 -49.59
N GLN A 311 -102.39 -55.10 -49.34
CA GLN A 311 -102.84 -56.44 -49.72
C GLN A 311 -104.04 -56.93 -48.88
N LEU A 312 -104.16 -56.48 -47.63
CA LEU A 312 -105.27 -56.85 -46.75
C LEU A 312 -106.56 -56.14 -47.18
N ASN A 313 -106.51 -54.83 -47.45
CA ASN A 313 -107.67 -54.06 -47.92
C ASN A 313 -108.21 -54.58 -49.28
N ALA A 314 -107.35 -55.12 -50.14
CA ALA A 314 -107.76 -55.75 -51.40
C ALA A 314 -108.52 -57.09 -51.20
N LYS A 315 -108.38 -57.75 -50.04
CA LYS A 315 -109.06 -59.01 -49.73
C LYS A 315 -110.47 -58.79 -49.19
N ASP A 316 -110.67 -57.79 -48.32
CA ASP A 316 -111.98 -57.54 -47.71
C ASP A 316 -113.05 -57.12 -48.73
N HIS A 317 -112.66 -56.44 -49.82
CA HIS A 317 -113.63 -56.04 -50.84
C HIS A 317 -114.24 -57.25 -51.60
N GLN A 318 -113.56 -58.40 -51.67
CA GLN A 318 -114.08 -59.63 -52.29
C GLN A 318 -115.03 -60.42 -51.39
N ILE A 319 -115.10 -60.13 -50.09
CA ILE A 319 -115.90 -60.88 -49.12
C ILE A 319 -117.37 -60.41 -49.09
N SER A 320 -117.67 -59.24 -49.67
CA SER A 320 -119.01 -58.64 -49.67
C SER A 320 -120.03 -59.32 -50.62
N GLU A 321 -119.59 -60.06 -51.65
CA GLU A 321 -120.49 -60.57 -52.70
C GLU A 321 -120.96 -62.03 -52.52
N ILE A 322 -120.49 -62.76 -51.50
CA ILE A 322 -120.84 -64.18 -51.30
C ILE A 322 -121.23 -64.47 -49.85
N SER A 323 -122.52 -64.32 -49.52
CA SER A 323 -123.32 -65.35 -48.78
C SER A 323 -124.72 -64.85 -48.38
N GLN A 324 -125.67 -64.86 -49.33
CA GLN A 324 -127.13 -64.79 -49.07
C GLN A 324 -127.83 -66.06 -49.61
N ALA A 325 -127.15 -67.22 -49.57
CA ALA A 325 -127.70 -68.49 -50.06
C ALA A 325 -127.25 -69.69 -49.20
N LEU A 326 -128.21 -70.16 -48.38
CA LEU A 326 -128.36 -71.44 -47.66
C LEU A 326 -127.10 -72.28 -47.34
N GLN A 327 -126.75 -72.55 -46.06
CA GLN A 327 -127.52 -73.15 -44.95
C GLN A 327 -127.69 -74.68 -45.05
N ASN A 328 -127.22 -75.38 -44.00
CA ASN A 328 -127.07 -76.85 -43.83
C ASN A 328 -125.85 -77.43 -44.58
N THR A 329 -124.86 -78.11 -43.97
CA THR A 329 -124.68 -78.66 -42.59
C THR A 329 -123.17 -79.04 -42.41
N LYS A 330 -122.56 -79.36 -41.25
CA LYS A 330 -122.95 -79.57 -39.83
C LYS A 330 -121.70 -79.57 -38.90
N GLN A 331 -121.72 -78.87 -37.75
CA GLN A 331 -120.82 -79.02 -36.55
C GLN A 331 -119.29 -78.82 -36.76
N ALA A 332 -118.48 -78.27 -35.85
CA ALA A 332 -118.58 -77.44 -34.63
C ALA A 332 -117.14 -76.82 -34.44
N ASP A 333 -116.80 -75.88 -33.56
CA ASP A 333 -117.45 -75.37 -32.34
C ASP A 333 -116.94 -73.93 -32.00
N GLN A 334 -117.32 -73.40 -30.83
CA GLN A 334 -117.16 -71.99 -30.43
C GLN A 334 -115.74 -71.50 -30.07
N ALA A 335 -115.60 -70.16 -30.10
CA ALA A 335 -114.67 -69.28 -29.37
C ALA A 335 -113.28 -68.94 -29.97
N LYS A 336 -113.09 -67.66 -30.34
CA LYS A 336 -112.37 -66.67 -29.49
C LYS A 336 -112.42 -65.24 -30.05
N THR A 337 -113.34 -64.45 -29.53
CA THR A 337 -113.30 -62.97 -29.59
C THR A 337 -112.30 -62.47 -28.56
N GLU A 338 -111.00 -62.46 -28.87
CA GLU A 338 -109.98 -62.18 -27.85
C GLU A 338 -108.64 -61.58 -28.34
N GLN A 339 -108.53 -61.15 -29.61
CA GLN A 339 -107.24 -60.81 -30.22
C GLN A 339 -107.10 -59.37 -30.78
N ILE A 340 -108.17 -58.57 -30.80
CA ILE A 340 -108.14 -57.20 -31.37
C ILE A 340 -107.84 -56.12 -30.31
N GLU A 341 -108.06 -56.41 -29.01
CA GLU A 341 -107.85 -55.44 -27.94
C GLU A 341 -106.39 -55.40 -27.44
N GLY A 342 -105.68 -56.54 -27.49
CA GLY A 342 -104.28 -56.65 -27.02
C GLY A 342 -103.23 -55.93 -27.87
N LEU A 343 -103.50 -55.67 -29.16
CA LEU A 343 -102.56 -54.97 -30.04
C LEU A 343 -102.52 -53.46 -29.82
N LYS A 344 -103.62 -52.85 -29.36
CA LYS A 344 -103.65 -51.41 -29.01
C LYS A 344 -102.84 -51.09 -27.76
N THR A 345 -102.77 -52.00 -26.79
CA THR A 345 -102.01 -51.81 -25.54
C THR A 345 -100.50 -51.90 -25.75
N GLN A 346 -100.04 -52.64 -26.76
CA GLN A 346 -98.60 -52.76 -27.05
C GLN A 346 -98.03 -51.55 -27.79
N LEU A 347 -98.84 -50.84 -28.58
CA LEU A 347 -98.41 -49.64 -29.31
C LEU A 347 -98.14 -48.46 -28.35
N THR A 348 -99.05 -48.21 -27.41
CA THR A 348 -98.93 -47.11 -26.43
C THR A 348 -97.71 -47.25 -25.52
N MET A 349 -97.39 -48.48 -25.07
CA MET A 349 -96.17 -48.72 -24.27
C MET A 349 -94.87 -48.46 -25.06
N LYS A 350 -94.89 -48.64 -26.39
CA LYS A 350 -93.73 -48.39 -27.26
C LYS A 350 -93.51 -46.90 -27.53
N GLU A 351 -94.57 -46.10 -27.59
CA GLU A 351 -94.47 -44.65 -27.77
C GLU A 351 -93.92 -43.95 -26.52
N GLU A 352 -94.29 -44.40 -25.31
CA GLU A 352 -93.72 -43.87 -24.05
C GLU A 352 -92.22 -44.19 -23.89
N GLU A 353 -91.78 -45.39 -24.30
CA GLU A 353 -90.36 -45.81 -24.27
C GLU A 353 -89.49 -44.98 -25.24
N LEU A 354 -90.07 -44.53 -26.36
CA LEU A 354 -89.41 -43.65 -27.34
C LEU A 354 -89.29 -42.20 -26.82
N LEU A 355 -90.30 -41.72 -26.09
CA LEU A 355 -90.32 -40.37 -25.51
C LEU A 355 -89.29 -40.22 -24.38
N GLN A 356 -89.11 -41.24 -23.53
CA GLN A 356 -88.06 -41.24 -22.51
C GLN A 356 -86.65 -41.22 -23.11
N ASN A 357 -86.39 -42.05 -24.13
CA ASN A 357 -85.07 -42.11 -24.77
C ASN A 357 -84.67 -40.80 -25.45
N ALA A 358 -85.61 -40.01 -25.97
CA ALA A 358 -85.33 -38.67 -26.49
C ALA A 358 -84.83 -37.71 -25.38
N GLY A 359 -85.47 -37.73 -24.21
CA GLY A 359 -85.07 -36.89 -23.07
C GLY A 359 -83.67 -37.21 -22.53
N HIS A 360 -83.29 -38.50 -22.50
CA HIS A 360 -81.93 -38.91 -22.14
C HIS A 360 -80.87 -38.41 -23.14
N LEU A 361 -81.21 -38.31 -24.43
CA LEU A 361 -80.28 -37.90 -25.48
C LEU A 361 -79.97 -36.39 -25.44
N ASP A 362 -80.95 -35.56 -25.10
CA ASP A 362 -80.74 -34.12 -24.92
C ASP A 362 -80.03 -33.78 -23.61
N ALA A 363 -80.30 -34.54 -22.52
CA ALA A 363 -79.54 -34.43 -21.28
C ALA A 363 -78.04 -34.74 -21.49
N PHE A 364 -77.74 -35.82 -22.22
CA PHE A 364 -76.36 -36.20 -22.55
C PHE A 364 -75.65 -35.17 -23.43
N ARG A 365 -76.36 -34.50 -24.35
CA ARG A 365 -75.81 -33.39 -25.15
C ARG A 365 -75.46 -32.16 -24.30
N GLN A 366 -76.29 -31.81 -23.32
CA GLN A 366 -75.98 -30.70 -22.41
C GLN A 366 -74.75 -31.01 -21.54
N GLU A 367 -74.63 -32.24 -21.06
CA GLU A 367 -73.45 -32.71 -20.31
C GLU A 367 -72.18 -32.69 -21.18
N GLN A 368 -72.28 -33.08 -22.45
CA GLN A 368 -71.15 -33.00 -23.40
C GLN A 368 -70.71 -31.56 -23.70
N GLN A 369 -71.66 -30.61 -23.82
CA GLN A 369 -71.34 -29.19 -24.03
C GLN A 369 -70.72 -28.51 -22.81
N THR A 370 -71.21 -28.79 -21.60
CA THR A 370 -70.61 -28.26 -20.36
C THR A 370 -69.22 -28.84 -20.14
N PHE A 371 -69.01 -30.12 -20.46
CA PHE A 371 -67.69 -30.75 -20.42
C PHE A 371 -66.70 -30.12 -21.42
N GLN A 372 -67.09 -29.92 -22.69
CA GLN A 372 -66.25 -29.22 -23.68
C GLN A 372 -65.88 -27.80 -23.23
N SER A 373 -66.83 -27.06 -22.65
CA SER A 373 -66.57 -25.70 -22.15
C SER A 373 -65.51 -25.70 -21.03
N SER A 374 -65.57 -26.67 -20.12
CA SER A 374 -64.59 -26.84 -19.04
C SER A 374 -63.19 -27.24 -19.51
N LEU A 375 -63.09 -27.93 -20.65
CA LEU A 375 -61.82 -28.28 -21.30
C LEU A 375 -61.12 -27.04 -21.85
N ILE A 376 -61.85 -26.20 -22.59
CA ILE A 376 -61.32 -24.95 -23.16
C ILE A 376 -60.86 -24.00 -22.05
N GLU A 377 -61.62 -23.91 -20.95
CA GLU A 377 -61.25 -23.08 -19.79
C GLU A 377 -59.96 -23.60 -19.10
N LYS A 378 -59.78 -24.92 -18.99
CA LYS A 378 -58.54 -25.53 -18.49
C LYS A 378 -57.34 -25.26 -19.40
N GLU A 379 -57.49 -25.40 -20.71
CA GLU A 379 -56.41 -25.11 -21.68
C GLU A 379 -55.99 -23.64 -21.60
N GLN A 380 -56.94 -22.71 -21.49
CA GLN A 380 -56.63 -21.28 -21.30
C GLN A 380 -55.88 -21.02 -19.98
N LEU A 381 -56.29 -21.67 -18.89
CA LEU A 381 -55.61 -21.53 -17.59
C LEU A 381 -54.17 -22.10 -17.63
N GLN A 382 -53.98 -23.22 -18.36
CA GLN A 382 -52.69 -23.86 -18.54
C GLN A 382 -51.74 -22.98 -19.37
N GLN A 383 -52.24 -22.35 -20.44
CA GLN A 383 -51.49 -21.36 -21.23
C GLN A 383 -51.10 -20.14 -20.38
N GLN A 384 -52.02 -19.58 -19.59
CA GLN A 384 -51.72 -18.46 -18.68
C GLN A 384 -50.68 -18.81 -17.60
N MET A 385 -50.63 -20.07 -17.14
CA MET A 385 -49.55 -20.51 -16.26
C MET A 385 -48.22 -20.59 -17.00
N PHE A 386 -48.20 -21.15 -18.23
CA PHE A 386 -46.98 -21.24 -19.04
C PHE A 386 -46.36 -19.86 -19.30
N ASP A 387 -47.17 -18.87 -19.68
CA ASP A 387 -46.71 -17.49 -19.90
C ASP A 387 -46.16 -16.84 -18.61
N LYS A 388 -46.74 -17.17 -17.44
CA LYS A 388 -46.22 -16.73 -16.13
C LYS A 388 -44.90 -17.42 -15.77
N PHE A 389 -44.72 -18.69 -16.10
CA PHE A 389 -43.45 -19.40 -15.88
C PHE A 389 -42.33 -18.82 -16.74
N ALA A 390 -42.55 -18.64 -18.05
CA ALA A 390 -41.56 -18.03 -18.94
C ALA A 390 -41.14 -16.61 -18.48
N ASN A 391 -42.08 -15.82 -17.96
CA ASN A 391 -41.83 -14.47 -17.43
C ASN A 391 -41.15 -14.49 -16.04
N LEU A 392 -41.27 -15.57 -15.27
CA LEU A 392 -40.53 -15.80 -14.03
C LEU A 392 -39.10 -16.28 -14.31
N GLU A 393 -38.91 -17.23 -15.23
CA GLU A 393 -37.59 -17.71 -15.68
C GLU A 393 -36.74 -16.55 -16.18
N LYS A 394 -37.27 -15.72 -17.09
CA LYS A 394 -36.56 -14.53 -17.58
C LYS A 394 -36.14 -13.57 -16.45
N LYS A 395 -37.00 -13.34 -15.45
CA LYS A 395 -36.67 -12.52 -14.28
C LYS A 395 -35.61 -13.15 -13.38
N ILE A 396 -35.52 -14.48 -13.34
CA ILE A 396 -34.45 -15.19 -12.63
C ILE A 396 -33.13 -15.02 -13.38
N GLU A 397 -33.12 -15.20 -14.71
CA GLU A 397 -31.94 -14.97 -15.56
C GLU A 397 -31.43 -13.52 -15.46
N ASP A 398 -32.31 -12.53 -15.63
CA ASP A 398 -31.97 -11.11 -15.50
C ASP A 398 -31.37 -10.79 -14.11
N ASN A 399 -31.90 -11.39 -13.04
CA ASN A 399 -31.40 -11.16 -11.67
C ASN A 399 -30.07 -11.90 -11.41
N GLN A 400 -29.88 -13.10 -11.96
CA GLN A 400 -28.62 -13.83 -11.91
C GLN A 400 -27.52 -13.08 -12.66
N ALA A 401 -27.81 -12.58 -13.87
CA ALA A 401 -26.88 -11.78 -14.67
C ALA A 401 -26.45 -10.50 -13.93
N ASN A 402 -27.41 -9.77 -13.33
CA ASN A 402 -27.11 -8.59 -12.51
C ASN A 402 -26.26 -8.94 -11.28
N THR A 403 -26.56 -10.05 -10.59
CA THR A 403 -25.79 -10.52 -9.42
C THR A 403 -24.36 -10.89 -9.80
N ILE A 404 -24.16 -11.63 -10.90
CA ILE A 404 -22.83 -11.98 -11.43
C ILE A 404 -22.05 -10.71 -11.83
N GLY A 405 -22.71 -9.73 -12.46
CA GLY A 405 -22.10 -8.44 -12.78
C GLY A 405 -21.63 -7.68 -11.54
N LEU A 406 -22.47 -7.62 -10.50
CA LEU A 406 -22.15 -6.95 -9.23
C LEU A 406 -20.99 -7.65 -8.49
N LEU A 407 -21.01 -8.99 -8.44
CA LEU A 407 -19.92 -9.80 -7.86
C LEU A 407 -18.61 -9.60 -8.61
N THR A 408 -18.64 -9.56 -9.94
CA THR A 408 -17.47 -9.31 -10.78
C THR A 408 -16.89 -7.91 -10.54
N GLN A 409 -17.75 -6.88 -10.48
CA GLN A 409 -17.33 -5.51 -10.20
C GLN A 409 -16.74 -5.36 -8.78
N ASN A 410 -17.34 -6.02 -7.78
CA ASN A 410 -16.83 -6.02 -6.42
C ASN A 410 -15.49 -6.77 -6.33
N LYS A 411 -15.34 -7.92 -6.99
CA LYS A 411 -14.07 -8.64 -7.09
C LYS A 411 -12.96 -7.76 -7.66
N GLN A 412 -13.22 -7.06 -8.77
CA GLN A 412 -12.26 -6.11 -9.37
C GLN A 412 -11.88 -4.96 -8.41
N LYS A 413 -12.84 -4.40 -7.67
CA LYS A 413 -12.57 -3.37 -6.66
C LYS A 413 -11.73 -3.91 -5.50
N THR A 414 -12.00 -5.12 -5.02
CA THR A 414 -11.22 -5.76 -3.96
C THR A 414 -9.79 -6.05 -4.43
N GLU A 415 -9.60 -6.63 -5.62
CA GLU A 415 -8.27 -6.86 -6.19
C GLU A 415 -7.49 -5.56 -6.40
N TYR A 416 -8.16 -4.48 -6.82
CA TYR A 416 -7.55 -3.16 -6.96
C TYR A 416 -7.11 -2.58 -5.61
N ALA A 417 -7.99 -2.64 -4.60
CA ALA A 417 -7.71 -2.17 -3.25
C ALA A 417 -6.58 -2.96 -2.58
N GLU A 418 -6.59 -4.30 -2.72
CA GLU A 418 -5.55 -5.18 -2.22
C GLU A 418 -4.19 -4.86 -2.84
N ARG A 419 -4.13 -4.72 -4.17
CA ARG A 419 -2.89 -4.28 -4.86
C ARG A 419 -2.43 -2.91 -4.36
N HIS A 420 -3.33 -1.93 -4.22
CA HIS A 420 -2.98 -0.59 -3.73
C HIS A 420 -2.46 -0.59 -2.29
N ILE A 421 -3.05 -1.40 -1.41
CA ILE A 421 -2.61 -1.56 -0.02
C ILE A 421 -1.24 -2.25 0.02
N LEU A 422 -1.05 -3.33 -0.73
CA LEU A 422 0.24 -4.03 -0.83
C LEU A 422 1.33 -3.12 -1.40
N ASP A 423 1.03 -2.32 -2.43
CA ASP A 423 1.95 -1.34 -2.99
C ASP A 423 2.31 -0.23 -2.00
N ALA A 424 1.33 0.30 -1.27
CA ALA A 424 1.55 1.33 -0.25
C ALA A 424 2.39 0.79 0.90
N ILE A 425 2.13 -0.43 1.37
CA ILE A 425 2.92 -1.12 2.41
C ILE A 425 4.34 -1.38 1.90
N LYS A 426 4.52 -1.93 0.70
CA LYS A 426 5.85 -2.18 0.12
C LYS A 426 6.66 -0.89 -0.04
N LYS A 427 6.05 0.18 -0.55
CA LYS A 427 6.70 1.50 -0.68
C LYS A 427 7.04 2.11 0.67
N GLY A 428 6.14 2.02 1.65
CA GLY A 428 6.36 2.49 3.01
C GLY A 428 7.49 1.73 3.72
N LEU A 429 7.49 0.40 3.65
CA LEU A 429 8.55 -0.44 4.21
C LEU A 429 9.91 -0.16 3.54
N ALA A 430 9.97 -0.16 2.20
CA ALA A 430 11.21 0.12 1.48
C ALA A 430 11.77 1.51 1.83
N ASN A 431 10.93 2.53 1.92
CA ASN A 431 11.35 3.86 2.35
C ASN A 431 11.82 3.89 3.81
N ASN A 432 11.14 3.20 4.73
CA ASN A 432 11.56 3.13 6.12
C ASN A 432 12.91 2.44 6.29
N ILE A 433 13.18 1.36 5.55
CA ILE A 433 14.48 0.68 5.56
C ILE A 433 15.57 1.63 5.03
N LEU A 434 15.32 2.33 3.91
CA LEU A 434 16.21 3.37 3.37
C LEU A 434 16.51 4.49 4.37
N GLN A 435 15.52 4.92 5.18
CA GLN A 435 15.74 5.93 6.22
C GLN A 435 16.56 5.39 7.41
N ILE A 436 16.35 4.13 7.81
CA ILE A 436 17.15 3.47 8.86
C ILE A 436 18.60 3.31 8.39
N GLU A 437 18.83 2.85 7.16
CA GLU A 437 20.18 2.78 6.59
C GLU A 437 20.81 4.17 6.48
N ALA A 438 20.07 5.20 6.03
CA ALA A 438 20.59 6.57 5.97
C ALA A 438 20.98 7.11 7.37
N PHE A 439 20.20 6.78 8.40
CA PHE A 439 20.50 7.14 9.78
C PHE A 439 21.74 6.40 10.32
N GLU A 440 21.85 5.10 10.10
CA GLU A 440 23.05 4.32 10.47
C GLU A 440 24.29 4.77 9.68
N ASN A 441 24.14 5.11 8.40
CA ASN A 441 25.21 5.68 7.58
C ASN A 441 25.70 7.02 8.13
N LEU A 442 24.79 7.90 8.53
CA LEU A 442 25.11 9.17 9.17
C LEU A 442 25.80 8.96 10.53
N ASN A 443 25.26 8.08 11.36
CA ASN A 443 25.77 7.80 12.71
C ASN A 443 27.19 7.17 12.65
N ASN A 444 27.43 6.23 11.74
CA ASN A 444 28.75 5.63 11.56
C ASN A 444 29.78 6.61 10.96
N TYR A 445 29.35 7.47 10.03
CA TYR A 445 30.22 8.51 9.48
C TYR A 445 30.62 9.53 10.55
N LEU A 446 29.68 10.03 11.36
CA LEU A 446 29.94 11.01 12.41
C LEU A 446 30.81 10.48 13.56
N ASN A 447 30.70 9.19 13.91
CA ASN A 447 31.44 8.60 15.04
C ASN A 447 32.77 7.93 14.65
N PHE A 448 32.91 7.43 13.42
CA PHE A 448 34.03 6.58 13.02
C PHE A 448 34.69 6.98 11.69
N ASP A 449 34.29 8.10 11.08
CA ASP A 449 34.72 8.57 9.75
C ASP A 449 34.63 7.47 8.66
N SER A 450 33.67 6.55 8.83
CA SER A 450 33.50 5.35 8.03
C SER A 450 32.09 5.32 7.47
N ARG A 451 31.97 5.32 6.15
CA ARG A 451 30.70 5.14 5.46
C ARG A 451 30.37 3.65 5.41
N PRO A 452 29.25 3.17 5.97
CA PRO A 452 28.86 1.77 5.84
C PRO A 452 28.61 1.36 4.38
N LEU A 453 28.49 0.06 4.18
CA LEU A 453 28.22 -0.56 2.89
C LEU A 453 26.71 -0.53 2.62
N ASN A 454 26.32 -0.28 1.36
CA ASN A 454 24.91 -0.25 0.95
C ASN A 454 24.55 -1.56 0.24
N PHE A 455 23.56 -2.27 0.77
CA PHE A 455 23.15 -3.61 0.33
C PHE A 455 21.79 -3.62 -0.39
N HIS A 456 21.31 -2.48 -0.89
CA HIS A 456 19.97 -2.37 -1.48
C HIS A 456 19.92 -2.52 -3.00
N GLY A 457 19.04 -3.41 -3.46
CA GLY A 457 18.69 -3.61 -4.86
C GLY A 457 19.62 -4.60 -5.57
N TRP A 458 20.51 -4.08 -6.42
CA TRP A 458 21.43 -4.91 -7.19
C TRP A 458 22.53 -5.61 -6.36
N PRO A 459 23.22 -4.97 -5.39
CA PRO A 459 24.30 -5.60 -4.65
C PRO A 459 23.86 -6.83 -3.84
N ILE A 460 24.82 -7.68 -3.43
CA ILE A 460 24.61 -8.77 -2.48
C ILE A 460 23.78 -8.32 -1.24
N SER A 461 22.98 -9.22 -0.66
CA SER A 461 22.22 -8.93 0.55
C SER A 461 23.08 -9.00 1.83
N PRO A 462 22.67 -8.40 2.97
CA PRO A 462 23.49 -8.35 4.19
C PRO A 462 23.82 -9.70 4.82
N ASP A 463 22.95 -10.70 4.63
CA ASP A 463 23.14 -12.09 5.07
C ASP A 463 24.20 -12.81 4.24
N ILE A 464 24.21 -12.61 2.92
CA ILE A 464 25.27 -13.07 2.01
C ILE A 464 26.60 -12.37 2.36
N ALA A 465 26.57 -11.08 2.68
CA ALA A 465 27.74 -10.36 3.14
C ALA A 465 28.30 -10.94 4.45
N LEU A 466 27.44 -11.33 5.40
CA LEU A 466 27.85 -11.98 6.64
C LEU A 466 28.45 -13.36 6.37
N PHE A 467 27.80 -14.19 5.54
CA PHE A 467 28.33 -15.49 5.13
C PHE A 467 29.72 -15.37 4.48
N LEU A 468 29.93 -14.40 3.59
CA LEU A 468 31.25 -14.13 2.99
C LEU A 468 32.29 -13.72 4.03
N ILE A 469 31.94 -12.89 5.03
CA ILE A 469 32.84 -12.57 6.15
C ILE A 469 33.20 -13.85 6.92
N GLU A 470 32.22 -14.69 7.24
CA GLU A 470 32.42 -15.94 7.99
C GLU A 470 33.31 -16.93 7.24
N GLN A 471 33.16 -17.04 5.91
CA GLN A 471 34.08 -17.82 5.08
C GLN A 471 35.51 -17.26 5.15
N ILE A 472 35.69 -15.94 5.04
CA ILE A 472 37.01 -15.28 4.99
C ILE A 472 37.71 -15.21 6.36
N GLU A 473 36.97 -15.08 7.47
CA GLU A 473 37.53 -15.13 8.83
C GLU A 473 37.69 -16.58 9.34
N GLY A 474 36.94 -17.55 8.78
CA GLY A 474 36.97 -18.96 9.17
C GLY A 474 37.92 -19.87 8.36
N ASN A 475 38.40 -19.43 7.19
CA ASN A 475 39.26 -20.23 6.31
C ASN A 475 40.48 -19.43 5.81
N ASP A 476 41.65 -20.07 5.82
CA ASP A 476 42.86 -19.53 5.21
C ASP A 476 42.79 -19.61 3.67
N TYR A 477 42.17 -18.61 3.03
CA TYR A 477 42.20 -18.42 1.57
C TYR A 477 43.49 -17.72 1.11
N ASP A 478 43.97 -18.05 -0.10
CA ASP A 478 45.11 -17.40 -0.75
C ASP A 478 44.67 -16.27 -1.70
N LEU A 479 43.48 -16.43 -2.31
CA LEU A 479 42.92 -15.52 -3.31
C LEU A 479 41.38 -15.47 -3.20
N ILE A 480 40.81 -14.27 -3.30
CA ILE A 480 39.39 -14.06 -3.62
C ILE A 480 39.26 -13.66 -5.08
N ILE A 481 38.37 -14.32 -5.82
CA ILE A 481 37.97 -13.95 -7.18
C ILE A 481 36.51 -13.51 -7.16
N GLU A 482 36.21 -12.35 -7.72
CA GLU A 482 34.85 -11.83 -7.84
C GLU A 482 34.50 -11.59 -9.31
N PHE A 483 33.35 -12.11 -9.74
CA PHE A 483 32.75 -11.83 -11.04
C PHE A 483 31.51 -10.96 -10.84
N GLY A 484 31.57 -9.71 -11.32
CA GLY A 484 30.56 -8.67 -11.05
C GLY A 484 30.99 -7.80 -9.87
N SER A 485 31.11 -6.49 -10.07
CA SER A 485 31.65 -5.58 -9.04
C SER A 485 30.56 -4.78 -8.34
N GLY A 486 30.80 -4.40 -7.09
CA GLY A 486 29.88 -3.56 -6.32
C GLY A 486 30.19 -3.51 -4.83
N THR A 487 29.16 -3.69 -4.00
CA THR A 487 29.29 -3.62 -2.54
C THR A 487 30.15 -4.76 -1.97
N SER A 488 30.06 -5.95 -2.54
CA SER A 488 30.92 -7.11 -2.24
C SER A 488 32.41 -6.80 -2.46
N THR A 489 32.76 -6.08 -3.52
CA THR A 489 34.13 -5.58 -3.76
C THR A 489 34.64 -4.72 -2.59
N ALA A 490 33.81 -3.78 -2.12
CA ALA A 490 34.15 -2.93 -0.98
C ALA A 490 34.13 -3.70 0.36
N LEU A 491 33.28 -4.72 0.50
CA LEU A 491 33.26 -5.65 1.63
C LEU A 491 34.60 -6.39 1.75
N PHE A 492 35.06 -7.04 0.68
CA PHE A 492 36.34 -7.77 0.67
C PHE A 492 37.50 -6.85 1.06
N SER A 493 37.55 -5.62 0.53
CA SER A 493 38.58 -4.64 0.93
C SER A 493 38.53 -4.28 2.43
N LYS A 494 37.33 -4.06 2.99
CA LYS A 494 37.18 -3.74 4.43
C LYS A 494 37.59 -4.90 5.33
N VAL A 495 37.19 -6.14 4.99
CA VAL A 495 37.58 -7.35 5.74
C VAL A 495 39.10 -7.51 5.75
N ILE A 496 39.75 -7.39 4.58
CA ILE A 496 41.21 -7.54 4.47
C ILE A 496 41.95 -6.40 5.17
N SER A 497 41.47 -5.16 5.08
CA SER A 497 42.03 -4.04 5.85
C SER A 497 42.01 -4.32 7.36
N LYS A 498 40.89 -4.88 7.85
CA LYS A 498 40.71 -5.27 9.26
C LYS A 498 41.59 -6.48 9.66
N GLN A 499 41.79 -7.45 8.76
CA GLN A 499 42.69 -8.59 9.00
C GLN A 499 44.18 -8.17 9.03
N LYS A 500 44.62 -7.30 8.10
CA LYS A 500 45.99 -6.73 8.07
C LYS A 500 46.35 -5.98 9.35
N LEU A 501 45.38 -5.34 10.02
CA LEU A 501 45.56 -4.71 11.33
C LEU A 501 45.72 -5.71 12.48
N LYS A 502 45.17 -6.93 12.36
CA LYS A 502 45.20 -7.98 13.40
C LYS A 502 46.42 -8.92 13.27
N HIS A 503 46.81 -9.28 12.05
CA HIS A 503 47.83 -10.30 11.80
C HIS A 503 48.87 -9.84 10.77
N LYS A 504 50.17 -9.99 11.10
CA LYS A 504 51.31 -9.78 10.18
C LYS A 504 51.51 -10.96 9.22
N GLY A 505 50.42 -11.50 8.68
CA GLY A 505 50.44 -12.62 7.74
C GLY A 505 50.68 -12.19 6.29
N GLU A 506 50.79 -13.16 5.39
CA GLU A 506 50.84 -12.90 3.95
C GLU A 506 49.51 -12.27 3.48
N SER A 507 49.57 -11.35 2.51
CA SER A 507 48.39 -10.59 2.09
C SER A 507 47.51 -11.42 1.17
N LEU A 508 46.36 -11.86 1.70
CA LEU A 508 45.20 -12.29 0.90
C LEU A 508 45.00 -11.31 -0.27
N LYS A 509 44.99 -11.85 -1.50
CA LYS A 509 44.75 -11.09 -2.72
C LYS A 509 43.25 -11.09 -3.04
N VAL A 510 42.74 -10.01 -3.64
CA VAL A 510 41.40 -9.95 -4.24
C VAL A 510 41.54 -9.48 -5.68
N VAL A 511 40.86 -10.15 -6.60
CA VAL A 511 40.65 -9.69 -7.96
C VAL A 511 39.16 -9.61 -8.24
N THR A 512 38.72 -8.51 -8.84
CA THR A 512 37.32 -8.29 -9.19
C THR A 512 37.22 -7.98 -10.67
N PHE A 513 36.39 -8.73 -11.40
CA PHE A 513 36.14 -8.53 -12.82
C PHE A 513 34.83 -7.78 -13.05
N GLU A 514 34.91 -6.61 -13.69
CA GLU A 514 33.74 -5.83 -14.11
C GLU A 514 33.70 -5.65 -15.62
N HIS A 515 32.56 -6.01 -16.23
CA HIS A 515 32.33 -5.96 -17.67
C HIS A 515 31.74 -4.63 -18.15
N ASN A 516 30.97 -3.96 -17.30
CA ASN A 516 30.28 -2.73 -17.64
C ASN A 516 31.11 -1.53 -17.18
N LYS A 517 31.57 -0.72 -18.14
CA LYS A 517 32.47 0.41 -17.86
C LYS A 517 31.87 1.42 -16.87
N VAL A 518 30.55 1.62 -16.88
CA VAL A 518 29.89 2.55 -15.96
C VAL A 518 29.92 2.02 -14.52
N TYR A 519 29.74 0.72 -14.32
CA TYR A 519 29.85 0.11 -12.99
C TYR A 519 31.31 0.02 -12.54
N PHE A 520 32.26 -0.26 -13.44
CA PHE A 520 33.69 -0.25 -13.13
C PHE A 520 34.14 1.09 -12.53
N GLU A 521 33.82 2.21 -13.20
CA GLU A 521 34.19 3.54 -12.69
C GLU A 521 33.46 3.88 -11.37
N LYS A 522 32.20 3.45 -11.19
CA LYS A 522 31.46 3.62 -9.93
C LYS A 522 32.09 2.85 -8.77
N THR A 523 32.40 1.57 -8.96
CA THR A 523 33.05 0.73 -7.93
C THR A 523 34.44 1.28 -7.61
N LYS A 524 35.20 1.69 -8.63
CA LYS A 524 36.50 2.36 -8.45
C LYS A 524 36.39 3.62 -7.60
N GLN A 525 35.50 4.55 -7.94
CA GLN A 525 35.26 5.77 -7.15
C GLN A 525 34.81 5.47 -5.71
N ASN A 526 33.99 4.42 -5.52
CA ASN A 526 33.55 3.99 -4.20
C ASN A 526 34.72 3.50 -3.33
N LEU A 527 35.62 2.70 -3.91
CA LEU A 527 36.84 2.23 -3.24
C LEU A 527 37.83 3.37 -2.94
N GLU A 528 38.08 4.26 -3.91
CA GLU A 528 38.97 5.42 -3.76
C GLU A 528 38.47 6.38 -2.66
N SER A 529 37.17 6.70 -2.65
CA SER A 529 36.55 7.61 -1.65
C SER A 529 36.51 7.06 -0.22
N GLN A 530 36.88 5.80 0.00
CA GLN A 530 36.97 5.15 1.31
C GLN A 530 38.39 4.66 1.63
N PHE A 531 39.40 5.00 0.81
CA PHE A 531 40.79 4.53 0.95
C PHE A 531 40.92 2.99 0.93
N LEU A 532 40.06 2.32 0.14
CA LEU A 532 39.95 0.87 0.04
C LEU A 532 40.61 0.27 -1.21
N ALA A 533 41.02 1.11 -2.17
CA ALA A 533 41.53 0.66 -3.48
C ALA A 533 42.77 -0.25 -3.37
N ASP A 534 43.64 -0.03 -2.39
CA ASP A 534 44.92 -0.74 -2.23
C ASP A 534 44.80 -2.25 -1.87
N ASN A 535 43.59 -2.74 -1.54
CA ASN A 535 43.38 -4.14 -1.18
C ASN A 535 42.74 -4.98 -2.29
N VAL A 536 42.28 -4.38 -3.40
CA VAL A 536 41.51 -5.08 -4.44
C VAL A 536 41.98 -4.70 -5.83
N GLU A 537 42.36 -5.70 -6.62
CA GLU A 537 42.69 -5.52 -8.04
C GLU A 537 41.40 -5.50 -8.89
N LEU A 538 40.73 -4.35 -8.90
CA LEU A 538 39.55 -4.11 -9.74
C LEU A 538 39.96 -4.03 -11.23
N THR A 539 39.51 -5.00 -12.01
CA THR A 539 39.87 -5.21 -13.41
C THR A 539 38.68 -4.98 -14.35
N TYR A 540 38.83 -4.07 -15.30
CA TYR A 540 37.85 -3.91 -16.39
C TYR A 540 38.01 -5.06 -17.41
N ALA A 541 37.02 -5.95 -17.45
CA ALA A 541 37.01 -7.17 -18.24
C ALA A 541 35.70 -7.28 -19.06
N PRO A 542 35.57 -6.53 -20.18
CA PRO A 542 34.37 -6.56 -21.01
C PRO A 542 34.03 -7.98 -21.48
N LEU A 543 32.73 -8.26 -21.68
CA LEU A 543 32.30 -9.59 -22.11
C LEU A 543 32.77 -9.88 -23.54
N LYS A 544 33.20 -11.13 -23.74
CA LYS A 544 33.56 -11.73 -25.01
C LYS A 544 32.85 -13.05 -25.20
N GLU A 545 32.74 -13.47 -26.45
CA GLU A 545 32.29 -14.81 -26.81
C GLU A 545 33.15 -15.88 -26.12
N TYR A 546 32.47 -16.80 -25.45
CA TYR A 546 33.05 -17.96 -24.78
C TYR A 546 32.24 -19.19 -25.18
N GLN A 547 32.83 -20.05 -25.99
CA GLN A 547 32.23 -21.32 -26.39
C GLN A 547 32.61 -22.42 -25.39
N PHE A 548 31.62 -23.16 -24.92
CA PHE A 548 31.79 -24.37 -24.12
C PHE A 548 30.96 -25.50 -24.73
N GLU A 549 31.64 -26.53 -25.23
CA GLU A 549 31.02 -27.59 -26.04
C GLU A 549 30.22 -26.98 -27.21
N ASP A 550 28.95 -27.34 -27.37
CA ASP A 550 28.06 -26.84 -28.43
C ASP A 550 27.23 -25.61 -27.97
N GLN A 551 27.67 -24.88 -26.93
CA GLN A 551 26.97 -23.71 -26.39
C GLN A 551 27.85 -22.45 -26.36
N ASP A 552 27.29 -21.34 -26.83
CA ASP A 552 27.93 -20.02 -26.85
C ASP A 552 27.44 -19.14 -25.70
N PHE A 553 28.37 -18.49 -25.00
CA PHE A 553 28.12 -17.57 -23.90
C PHE A 553 28.83 -16.23 -24.12
N LEU A 554 28.43 -15.20 -23.38
CA LEU A 554 29.19 -13.96 -23.22
C LEU A 554 29.76 -13.90 -21.80
N TYR A 555 31.09 -13.89 -21.67
CA TYR A 555 31.76 -13.93 -20.37
C TYR A 555 33.01 -13.03 -20.29
N TYR A 556 33.48 -12.73 -19.08
CA TYR A 556 34.55 -11.76 -18.81
C TYR A 556 35.86 -12.08 -19.56
N ASP A 557 36.54 -11.02 -20.05
CA ASP A 557 37.90 -11.10 -20.62
C ASP A 557 39.00 -11.33 -19.56
N CYS A 558 38.85 -12.38 -18.75
CA CYS A 558 39.68 -12.65 -17.57
C CYS A 558 40.82 -13.67 -17.79
N SER A 559 40.84 -14.42 -18.92
CA SER A 559 41.81 -15.50 -19.17
C SER A 559 43.27 -15.14 -18.91
N LYS A 560 43.75 -13.99 -19.41
CA LYS A 560 45.16 -13.57 -19.19
C LYS A 560 45.50 -13.43 -17.71
N LYS A 561 44.53 -12.99 -16.90
CA LYS A 561 44.69 -12.73 -15.48
C LYS A 561 44.59 -14.02 -14.66
N LEU A 562 43.66 -14.91 -15.00
CA LEU A 562 43.57 -16.24 -14.37
C LEU A 562 44.81 -17.09 -14.67
N MET A 563 45.32 -17.07 -15.91
CA MET A 563 46.59 -17.71 -16.28
C MET A 563 47.82 -17.09 -15.59
N GLN A 564 47.74 -15.85 -15.11
CA GLN A 564 48.79 -15.24 -14.28
C GLN A 564 48.72 -15.83 -12.86
N PHE A 565 47.55 -15.80 -12.22
CA PHE A 565 47.37 -16.38 -10.88
C PHE A 565 47.71 -17.88 -10.82
N ALA A 566 47.33 -18.65 -11.83
CA ALA A 566 47.69 -20.06 -11.98
C ALA A 566 49.21 -20.36 -11.98
N LYS A 567 50.06 -19.35 -12.21
CA LYS A 567 51.53 -19.46 -12.15
C LYS A 567 52.12 -18.88 -10.87
N GLU A 568 51.42 -17.97 -10.21
CA GLU A 568 51.85 -17.31 -8.98
C GLU A 568 51.44 -18.09 -7.72
N LEU A 569 50.31 -18.78 -7.76
CA LEU A 569 49.75 -19.49 -6.61
C LEU A 569 50.47 -20.82 -6.33
N PRO A 570 50.56 -21.26 -5.06
CA PRO A 570 51.04 -22.60 -4.73
C PRO A 570 50.06 -23.67 -5.24
N LYS A 571 50.56 -24.91 -5.37
CA LYS A 571 49.68 -26.07 -5.60
C LYS A 571 48.76 -26.26 -4.39
N GLU A 572 47.50 -26.60 -4.65
CA GLU A 572 46.43 -26.70 -3.65
C GLU A 572 46.07 -25.38 -2.94
N ALA A 573 46.45 -24.22 -3.50
CA ALA A 573 45.97 -22.91 -3.02
C ALA A 573 44.43 -22.91 -2.89
N LYS A 574 43.91 -22.31 -1.82
CA LYS A 574 42.48 -22.16 -1.59
C LYS A 574 41.98 -20.85 -2.18
N ILE A 575 40.97 -20.92 -3.03
CA ILE A 575 40.39 -19.76 -3.70
C ILE A 575 38.91 -19.67 -3.34
N LEU A 576 38.49 -18.53 -2.80
CA LEU A 576 37.07 -18.18 -2.66
C LEU A 576 36.62 -17.48 -3.94
N ILE A 577 35.50 -17.90 -4.52
CA ILE A 577 34.97 -17.31 -5.74
C ILE A 577 33.54 -16.82 -5.49
N LEU A 578 33.29 -15.51 -5.66
CA LEU A 578 31.95 -14.95 -5.74
C LEU A 578 31.52 -14.80 -7.20
N VAL A 579 30.38 -15.38 -7.56
CA VAL A 579 29.77 -15.31 -8.89
C VAL A 579 28.44 -14.53 -8.79
N ASP A 580 28.54 -13.20 -8.85
CA ASP A 580 27.38 -12.29 -8.93
C ASP A 580 27.12 -11.81 -10.38
N GLY A 581 28.00 -12.11 -11.33
CA GLY A 581 27.85 -11.67 -12.72
C GLY A 581 28.39 -12.64 -13.79
N PRO A 582 28.11 -12.34 -15.07
CA PRO A 582 27.37 -11.16 -15.54
C PRO A 582 25.84 -11.33 -15.39
N PRO A 583 25.05 -10.24 -15.51
CA PRO A 583 23.59 -10.32 -15.36
C PRO A 583 22.94 -11.26 -16.38
N GLY A 584 21.90 -12.01 -16.01
CA GLY A 584 21.18 -12.93 -16.91
C GLY A 584 20.62 -12.29 -18.20
N ALA A 585 20.43 -10.97 -18.22
CA ALA A 585 20.10 -10.23 -19.44
C ALA A 585 21.20 -10.27 -20.53
N THR A 586 22.40 -10.77 -20.23
CA THR A 586 23.51 -10.94 -21.17
C THR A 586 23.47 -12.27 -21.94
N GLY A 587 22.67 -13.25 -21.49
CA GLY A 587 22.47 -14.53 -22.17
C GLY A 587 21.90 -15.60 -21.22
N PRO A 588 21.30 -16.68 -21.76
CA PRO A 588 20.80 -17.77 -20.94
C PRO A 588 21.95 -18.42 -20.16
N LYS A 589 21.74 -18.68 -18.87
CA LYS A 589 22.75 -19.22 -17.94
C LYS A 589 24.05 -18.40 -17.94
N ALA A 590 23.95 -17.07 -17.99
CA ALA A 590 25.08 -16.12 -18.07
C ALA A 590 26.24 -16.41 -17.08
N ARG A 591 25.93 -16.92 -15.89
CA ARG A 591 26.91 -17.24 -14.82
C ARG A 591 27.58 -18.62 -14.98
N PHE A 592 27.01 -19.54 -15.78
CA PHE A 592 27.56 -20.89 -16.00
C PHE A 592 29.04 -20.95 -16.40
N PRO A 593 29.59 -20.06 -17.25
CA PRO A 593 31.00 -20.11 -17.61
C PRO A 593 31.99 -20.03 -16.44
N ALA A 594 31.62 -19.52 -15.26
CA ALA A 594 32.55 -19.31 -14.14
C ALA A 594 33.38 -20.56 -13.82
N LEU A 595 32.71 -21.68 -13.49
CA LEU A 595 33.38 -22.93 -13.15
C LEU A 595 34.24 -23.53 -14.28
N PRO A 596 33.75 -23.78 -15.52
CA PRO A 596 34.57 -24.36 -16.58
C PRO A 596 35.76 -23.47 -16.97
N TYR A 597 35.64 -22.15 -16.83
CA TYR A 597 36.74 -21.21 -17.08
C TYR A 597 37.80 -21.25 -15.98
N LEU A 598 37.39 -21.37 -14.70
CA LEU A 598 38.30 -21.60 -13.56
C LEU A 598 38.99 -22.97 -13.68
N LEU A 599 38.26 -24.04 -13.96
CA LEU A 599 38.81 -25.40 -14.10
C LEU A 599 39.83 -25.53 -15.25
N ARG A 600 39.83 -24.63 -16.25
CA ARG A 600 40.84 -24.61 -17.31
C ARG A 600 42.24 -24.29 -16.77
N ASP A 601 42.35 -23.25 -15.94
CA ASP A 601 43.64 -22.68 -15.54
C ASP A 601 43.98 -22.97 -14.06
N LEU A 602 42.98 -23.17 -13.19
CA LEU A 602 43.09 -23.27 -11.72
C LEU A 602 42.61 -24.62 -11.17
N SER A 603 42.52 -25.68 -11.98
CA SER A 603 42.13 -27.03 -11.55
C SER A 603 43.11 -27.74 -10.60
N HIS A 604 44.25 -27.12 -10.29
CA HIS A 604 45.21 -27.58 -9.28
C HIS A 604 45.07 -26.84 -7.94
N CYS A 605 44.08 -25.96 -7.82
CA CYS A 605 43.70 -25.22 -6.63
C CYS A 605 42.39 -25.79 -6.06
N ARG A 606 42.13 -25.54 -4.78
CA ARG A 606 40.83 -25.85 -4.14
C ARG A 606 39.92 -24.65 -4.36
N LEU A 607 38.72 -24.89 -4.89
CA LEU A 607 37.82 -23.81 -5.32
C LEU A 607 36.53 -23.87 -4.50
N ASP A 608 36.27 -22.82 -3.72
CA ASP A 608 35.05 -22.66 -2.92
C ASP A 608 34.19 -21.60 -3.62
N LEU A 609 33.21 -22.06 -4.40
CA LEU A 609 32.34 -21.22 -5.25
C LEU A 609 31.06 -20.82 -4.52
N VAL A 610 30.80 -19.51 -4.49
CA VAL A 610 29.58 -18.87 -4.00
C VAL A 610 28.82 -18.27 -5.18
N LEU A 611 27.58 -18.71 -5.38
CA LEU A 611 26.67 -18.18 -6.41
C LEU A 611 25.54 -17.39 -5.73
N ASP A 612 25.46 -16.09 -6.03
CA ASP A 612 24.35 -15.21 -5.60
C ASP A 612 23.13 -15.40 -6.51
N ASP A 613 21.98 -14.83 -6.13
CA ASP A 613 20.68 -14.93 -6.79
C ASP A 613 20.13 -16.36 -6.91
N TYR A 614 20.58 -17.30 -6.06
CA TYR A 614 20.22 -18.73 -6.20
C TYR A 614 18.71 -19.03 -6.04
N ALA A 615 17.92 -18.12 -5.47
CA ALA A 615 16.46 -18.24 -5.48
C ALA A 615 15.85 -18.20 -6.90
N ARG A 616 16.59 -17.71 -7.92
CA ARG A 616 16.16 -17.69 -9.32
C ARG A 616 16.37 -19.06 -9.97
N GLN A 617 15.34 -19.55 -10.69
CA GLN A 617 15.39 -20.86 -11.36
C GLN A 617 16.58 -21.02 -12.31
N GLU A 618 16.97 -19.96 -13.01
CA GLU A 618 18.12 -19.98 -13.93
C GLU A 618 19.44 -20.28 -13.21
N GLU A 619 19.64 -19.76 -11.99
CA GLU A 619 20.86 -20.01 -11.22
C GLU A 619 20.83 -21.40 -10.56
N LYS A 620 19.65 -21.94 -10.25
CA LYS A 620 19.48 -23.37 -9.91
C LYS A 620 19.87 -24.27 -11.08
N ASP A 621 19.53 -23.87 -12.31
CA ASP A 621 19.91 -24.57 -13.54
C ASP A 621 21.40 -24.38 -13.93
N VAL A 622 22.07 -23.34 -13.41
CA VAL A 622 23.53 -23.12 -13.49
C VAL A 622 24.26 -24.01 -12.50
N ALA A 623 23.90 -23.97 -11.22
CA ALA A 623 24.51 -24.81 -10.18
C ALA A 623 24.41 -26.30 -10.52
N LYS A 624 23.23 -26.76 -10.96
CA LYS A 624 23.04 -28.15 -11.39
C LYS A 624 23.91 -28.53 -12.61
N ALA A 625 24.15 -27.60 -13.53
CA ALA A 625 25.05 -27.83 -14.66
C ALA A 625 26.52 -27.86 -14.23
N TRP A 626 26.91 -27.13 -13.18
CA TRP A 626 28.22 -27.24 -12.55
C TRP A 626 28.42 -28.59 -11.86
N GLU A 627 27.45 -29.06 -11.08
CA GLU A 627 27.49 -30.38 -10.44
C GLU A 627 27.65 -31.49 -11.49
N GLN A 628 26.85 -31.45 -12.56
CA GLN A 628 26.97 -32.38 -13.69
C GLN A 628 28.34 -32.35 -14.36
N LEU A 629 28.94 -31.16 -14.54
CA LEU A 629 30.29 -31.01 -15.11
C LEU A 629 31.37 -31.61 -14.18
N LEU A 630 31.22 -31.46 -12.86
CA LEU A 630 32.14 -32.00 -11.87
C LEU A 630 32.04 -33.53 -11.80
N GLU A 631 30.82 -34.08 -11.80
CA GLU A 631 30.54 -35.52 -11.90
C GLU A 631 31.16 -36.13 -13.17
N GLN A 632 30.90 -35.52 -14.34
CA GLN A 632 31.45 -35.97 -15.63
C GLN A 632 32.98 -35.98 -15.64
N ARG A 633 33.63 -35.01 -14.98
CA ARG A 633 35.09 -34.93 -14.84
C ARG A 633 35.65 -35.74 -13.67
N SER A 634 34.80 -36.41 -12.89
CA SER A 634 35.16 -37.15 -11.66
C SER A 634 35.92 -36.31 -10.63
N ILE A 635 35.62 -35.00 -10.57
CA ILE A 635 36.15 -34.06 -9.58
C ILE A 635 35.25 -34.15 -8.32
N ARG A 636 35.83 -34.12 -7.12
CA ARG A 636 35.02 -34.21 -5.90
C ARG A 636 34.44 -32.85 -5.57
N PHE A 637 33.21 -32.83 -5.13
CA PHE A 637 32.59 -31.62 -4.61
C PHE A 637 31.64 -31.92 -3.46
N VAL A 638 31.35 -30.87 -2.68
CA VAL A 638 30.28 -30.83 -1.70
C VAL A 638 29.54 -29.51 -1.91
N SER A 639 28.23 -29.58 -2.09
CA SER A 639 27.35 -28.42 -2.28
C SER A 639 26.34 -28.27 -1.14
N GLU A 640 26.02 -27.02 -0.80
CA GLU A 640 25.02 -26.65 0.21
C GLU A 640 24.21 -25.41 -0.26
N GLU A 641 22.90 -25.39 0.02
CA GLU A 641 22.00 -24.24 -0.20
C GLU A 641 21.83 -23.52 1.15
N GLU A 642 22.31 -22.29 1.23
CA GLU A 642 22.25 -21.48 2.45
C GLU A 642 21.03 -20.54 2.42
N PRO A 643 20.19 -20.51 3.48
CA PRO A 643 19.04 -19.62 3.55
C PRO A 643 19.44 -18.14 3.60
N SER A 644 19.11 -17.39 2.56
CA SER A 644 19.31 -15.93 2.46
C SER A 644 18.21 -15.26 1.65
N GLU A 645 18.10 -13.93 1.71
CA GLU A 645 17.09 -13.12 0.99
C GLU A 645 17.05 -13.44 -0.51
N LYS A 646 18.23 -13.57 -1.14
CA LYS A 646 18.39 -13.87 -2.57
C LYS A 646 18.60 -15.36 -2.87
N GLY A 647 18.76 -16.19 -1.83
CA GLY A 647 19.26 -17.55 -1.92
C GLY A 647 20.75 -17.60 -2.27
N LEU A 648 21.50 -18.48 -1.61
CA LEU A 648 22.93 -18.66 -1.86
C LEU A 648 23.26 -20.14 -2.08
N TYR A 649 24.00 -20.45 -3.14
CA TYR A 649 24.54 -21.78 -3.38
C TYR A 649 26.05 -21.76 -3.16
N PHE A 650 26.54 -22.69 -2.34
CA PHE A 650 27.94 -22.82 -2.00
C PHE A 650 28.45 -24.20 -2.42
N CYS A 651 29.61 -24.26 -3.08
CA CYS A 651 30.17 -25.50 -3.60
C CYS A 651 31.69 -25.55 -3.44
N LYS A 652 32.17 -26.53 -2.67
CA LYS A 652 33.59 -26.77 -2.39
C LYS A 652 34.11 -27.84 -3.32
N VAL A 653 35.11 -27.52 -4.15
CA VAL A 653 35.64 -28.38 -5.22
C VAL A 653 37.09 -28.81 -4.90
N ASN A 654 37.36 -30.12 -4.94
CA ASN A 654 38.64 -30.75 -4.58
C ASN A 654 39.05 -31.90 -5.52
#